data_AF-A0A816X2A2-F1
#
_entry.id   AF-A0A816X2A2-F1
#
_cell.length_a   1.000
_cell.length_b   1.000
_cell.length_c   1.000
_cell.angle_alpha   90.00
_cell.angle_beta   90.00
_cell.angle_gamma   90.00
#
_symmetry.space_group_name_H-M   'P 1'
#
loop_
_entity.id
_entity.type
_entity.pdbx_description
1 polymer ?
#
loop_
_entity_poly.entity_id
_entity_poly.type
_entity_poly.pdbx_seq_one_letter_code
_entity_poly.pdbx_strand_id
1 'polypeptide(L)'
;MEKCFASMIFLASFLLLVLLNLELVHAVGCAGSLFNSNSTYAENRNNLFSTLASKVVANGGLYNDSLGQNPNRVQALVFCARGVEKACISCVQKVIQDIQKECPYHMDSFQWDKDDVDDRVSCLVRSSNQAAFKKLELRPADIHPNPNSIEPSKNMTLFTKQWEATVNRTIKVATESNTSSLLQYFGAVKAEFTEFPNVYMLMQCMPDITSRECMTCLEKCVAYFKVMYWGSRGGEVSRPSCVFRWDLYSFRSAFDNLTIFHAPPRVKSQAQPPTNDKKGRSIRYGGIITIVVPCFINLLVFIGLIKVYGPRRKSKNGINVGSAEYSDADGQFMLRFDLGIIITATSDFSSENKLGQGGFGTVHKGILLNGREIAVKRLIRGLEGGMEFKNEVSLLTRLQHKNLVKLLGFCNERDEEILVYEFVPNSSLDHFIFDEEKRKLLTWEVRFKIIEGVARGLVYLHEDSQLKIIHRDLKASNILLDAEMNPKVADFGTARLFDTDETRAETKRIAGTRGYMAPEYINCGEISAKSDVYSFGVVLLEIISGKRNNSFEGEGIASFTWKRWAEGRPEIIIDPFLVENSSNEIVKLIQIGLLCVQENATKRPTMSSVIVWLGSENITIALPRAPAFTMIKSPSEDCTMSMSNVFTELSSR
;
A
#
# COMPACT_ATOMS: atom_id res chain seq x y z
N MET A 1 38.01 20.15 7.92
CA MET A 1 36.57 19.78 7.84
C MET A 1 35.91 20.27 6.55
N GLU A 2 36.19 21.49 6.06
CA GLU A 2 35.56 22.03 4.83
C GLU A 2 35.81 21.22 3.54
N LYS A 3 36.98 20.60 3.38
CA LYS A 3 37.29 19.77 2.20
C LYS A 3 36.52 18.43 2.15
N CYS A 4 36.12 17.87 3.29
CA CYS A 4 35.25 16.68 3.34
C CYS A 4 33.81 17.02 2.97
N PHE A 5 33.35 18.22 3.33
CA PHE A 5 31.98 18.65 3.07
C PHE A 5 31.75 18.91 1.58
N ALA A 6 32.71 19.54 0.89
CA ALA A 6 32.65 19.73 -0.55
C ALA A 6 32.70 18.41 -1.34
N SER A 7 33.49 17.43 -0.88
CA SER A 7 33.59 16.11 -1.51
C SER A 7 32.30 15.29 -1.35
N MET A 8 31.65 15.37 -0.19
CA MET A 8 30.36 14.72 0.07
C MET A 8 29.23 15.31 -0.78
N ILE A 9 29.21 16.63 -0.97
CA ILE A 9 28.22 17.30 -1.83
C ILE A 9 28.44 16.92 -3.29
N PHE A 10 29.70 16.81 -3.75
CA PHE A 10 30.01 16.38 -5.11
C PHE A 10 29.63 14.91 -5.36
N LEU A 11 29.91 14.03 -4.39
CA LEU A 11 29.53 12.62 -4.46
C LEU A 11 28.01 12.44 -4.48
N ALA A 12 27.28 13.19 -3.64
CA ALA A 12 25.82 13.16 -3.59
C ALA A 12 25.19 13.69 -4.90
N SER A 13 25.77 14.75 -5.47
CA SER A 13 25.32 15.32 -6.76
C SER A 13 25.59 14.36 -7.93
N PHE A 14 26.73 13.67 -7.90
CA PHE A 14 27.10 12.69 -8.92
C PHE A 14 26.27 11.41 -8.81
N LEU A 15 25.96 10.94 -7.59
CA LEU A 15 25.00 9.87 -7.36
C LEU A 15 23.59 10.25 -7.81
N LEU A 16 23.15 11.49 -7.58
CA LEU A 16 21.85 11.98 -8.08
C LEU A 16 21.79 11.98 -9.61
N LEU A 17 22.86 12.40 -10.28
CA LEU A 17 22.99 12.40 -11.74
C LEU A 17 23.11 10.99 -12.35
N VAL A 18 23.72 10.05 -11.62
CA VAL A 18 23.78 8.63 -12.01
C VAL A 18 22.43 7.93 -11.78
N LEU A 19 21.70 8.30 -10.73
CA LEU A 19 20.34 7.80 -10.46
C LEU A 19 19.30 8.34 -11.45
N LEU A 20 19.49 9.56 -11.97
CA LEU A 20 18.64 10.17 -13.01
C LEU A 20 18.81 9.54 -14.41
N ASN A 21 19.85 8.74 -14.64
CA ASN A 21 20.15 8.14 -15.95
C ASN A 21 20.03 6.60 -15.98
N LEU A 22 19.39 5.99 -14.98
CA LEU A 22 18.95 4.60 -15.08
C LEU A 22 17.71 4.58 -16.00
N GLU A 23 17.95 4.39 -17.30
CA GLU A 23 16.89 3.99 -18.22
C GLU A 23 16.20 2.74 -17.65
N LEU A 24 14.92 2.91 -17.34
CA LEU A 24 14.01 1.85 -16.94
C LEU A 24 14.03 0.79 -18.06
N VAL A 25 14.46 -0.43 -17.76
CA VAL A 25 14.35 -1.53 -18.71
C VAL A 25 12.87 -1.89 -18.79
N HIS A 26 12.25 -1.42 -19.86
CA HIS A 26 10.85 -1.64 -20.22
C HIS A 26 10.62 -3.14 -20.45
N ALA A 27 9.54 -3.69 -19.91
CA ALA A 27 9.24 -5.12 -20.03
C ALA A 27 8.08 -5.33 -20.99
N VAL A 28 8.34 -5.93 -22.17
CA VAL A 28 7.28 -6.51 -23.03
C VAL A 28 6.52 -7.58 -22.25
N GLY A 29 5.21 -7.70 -22.51
CA GLY A 29 4.34 -8.71 -21.92
C GLY A 29 4.63 -10.13 -22.42
N CYS A 30 5.68 -10.77 -21.91
CA CYS A 30 6.02 -12.18 -22.19
C CYS A 30 5.32 -13.13 -21.20
N ALA A 31 4.71 -14.21 -21.69
CA ALA A 31 4.08 -15.21 -20.84
C ALA A 31 4.14 -16.62 -21.46
N GLY A 32 3.53 -17.57 -20.76
CA GLY A 32 3.37 -18.94 -21.26
C GLY A 32 4.66 -19.77 -21.25
N SER A 33 4.57 -20.92 -21.92
CA SER A 33 5.67 -21.89 -22.03
C SER A 33 6.86 -21.32 -22.80
N LEU A 34 8.04 -21.89 -22.52
CA LEU A 34 9.26 -21.56 -23.25
C LEU A 34 9.43 -22.44 -24.48
N PHE A 35 10.02 -21.88 -25.55
CA PHE A 35 10.43 -22.60 -26.75
C PHE A 35 11.92 -22.38 -27.04
N ASN A 36 12.56 -23.36 -27.69
CA ASN A 36 13.96 -23.26 -28.09
C ASN A 36 14.10 -22.43 -29.38
N SER A 37 15.15 -21.60 -29.50
CA SER A 37 15.38 -20.74 -30.68
C SER A 37 15.45 -21.51 -32.00
N ASN A 38 15.85 -22.78 -31.97
CA ASN A 38 15.98 -23.64 -33.14
C ASN A 38 14.78 -24.60 -33.32
N SER A 39 13.66 -24.35 -32.62
CA SER A 39 12.46 -25.17 -32.73
C SER A 39 11.62 -24.81 -33.94
N THR A 40 10.81 -25.75 -34.42
CA THR A 40 9.79 -25.49 -35.46
C THR A 40 8.82 -24.39 -35.04
N TYR A 41 8.53 -24.26 -33.74
CA TYR A 41 7.72 -23.13 -33.22
C TYR A 41 8.39 -21.78 -33.50
N ALA A 42 9.70 -21.66 -33.26
CA ALA A 42 10.46 -20.43 -33.51
C ALA A 42 10.43 -20.03 -35.00
N GLU A 43 10.63 -21.01 -35.88
CA GLU A 43 10.56 -20.82 -37.33
C GLU A 43 9.15 -20.39 -37.76
N ASN A 44 8.11 -21.08 -37.29
CA ASN A 44 6.72 -20.72 -37.56
C ASN A 44 6.39 -19.30 -37.08
N ARG A 45 6.88 -18.89 -35.90
CA ARG A 45 6.65 -17.54 -35.36
C ARG A 45 7.30 -16.47 -36.22
N ASN A 46 8.56 -16.67 -36.61
CA ASN A 46 9.29 -15.72 -37.46
C ASN A 46 8.68 -15.59 -38.86
N ASN A 47 8.31 -16.72 -39.47
CA ASN A 47 7.62 -16.73 -40.76
C ASN A 47 6.28 -16.00 -40.69
N LEU A 48 5.49 -16.26 -39.65
CA LEU A 48 4.22 -15.57 -39.44
C LEU A 48 4.42 -14.06 -39.26
N PHE A 49 5.33 -13.66 -38.37
CA PHE A 49 5.68 -12.25 -38.10
C PHE A 49 6.11 -11.49 -39.35
N SER A 50 6.88 -12.12 -40.24
CA SER A 50 7.33 -11.50 -41.50
C SER A 50 6.20 -11.01 -42.43
N THR A 51 4.99 -11.57 -42.28
CA THR A 51 3.84 -11.28 -43.14
C THR A 51 2.79 -10.37 -42.51
N LEU A 52 2.80 -10.17 -41.18
CA LEU A 52 1.69 -9.51 -40.47
C LEU A 52 1.51 -8.04 -40.87
N ALA A 53 2.61 -7.30 -41.07
CA ALA A 53 2.56 -5.87 -41.35
C ALA A 53 1.87 -5.52 -42.68
N SER A 54 2.08 -6.32 -43.75
CA SER A 54 1.39 -6.10 -45.02
C SER A 54 -0.07 -6.54 -44.96
N LYS A 55 -0.34 -7.65 -44.26
CA LYS A 55 -1.70 -8.21 -44.15
C LYS A 55 -2.62 -7.36 -43.30
N VAL A 56 -2.15 -6.74 -42.22
CA VAL A 56 -3.01 -5.86 -41.39
C VAL A 56 -3.51 -4.65 -42.18
N VAL A 57 -2.67 -4.07 -43.03
CA VAL A 57 -3.06 -2.95 -43.90
C VAL A 57 -4.08 -3.41 -44.94
N ALA A 58 -3.83 -4.53 -45.61
CA ALA A 58 -4.75 -5.09 -46.60
C ALA A 58 -6.12 -5.46 -46.02
N ASN A 59 -6.21 -5.70 -44.71
CA ASN A 59 -7.44 -6.07 -44.00
C ASN A 59 -8.00 -4.92 -43.14
N GLY A 60 -7.64 -3.67 -43.46
CA GLY A 60 -8.26 -2.49 -42.86
C GLY A 60 -7.93 -2.28 -41.39
N GLY A 61 -6.82 -2.82 -40.86
CA GLY A 61 -6.32 -2.50 -39.53
C GLY A 61 -6.49 -3.59 -38.46
N LEU A 62 -7.16 -4.70 -38.75
CA LEU A 62 -7.20 -5.88 -37.86
C LEU A 62 -6.97 -7.14 -38.67
N TYR A 63 -6.03 -7.98 -38.25
CA TYR A 63 -5.76 -9.24 -38.93
C TYR A 63 -5.31 -10.32 -37.94
N ASN A 64 -5.78 -11.55 -38.15
CA ASN A 64 -5.29 -12.73 -37.44
C ASN A 64 -4.90 -13.83 -38.44
N ASP A 65 -3.92 -14.63 -38.06
CA ASP A 65 -3.44 -15.75 -38.86
C ASP A 65 -2.78 -16.81 -37.97
N SER A 66 -2.61 -18.01 -38.49
CA SER A 66 -1.95 -19.10 -37.77
C SER A 66 -1.08 -19.95 -38.68
N LEU A 67 0.04 -20.44 -38.14
CA LEU A 67 0.99 -21.27 -38.86
C LEU A 67 1.41 -22.49 -38.04
N GLY A 68 1.52 -23.65 -38.67
CA GLY A 68 1.93 -24.91 -38.04
C GLY A 68 0.79 -25.72 -37.42
N GLN A 69 1.15 -26.86 -36.81
CA GLN A 69 0.26 -27.80 -36.14
C GLN A 69 0.75 -28.06 -34.71
N ASN A 70 -0.13 -28.52 -33.81
CA ASN A 70 0.25 -28.84 -32.43
C ASN A 70 1.40 -29.87 -32.40
N PRO A 71 2.43 -29.68 -31.55
CA PRO A 71 2.59 -28.63 -30.53
C PRO A 71 3.25 -27.33 -31.01
N ASN A 72 3.62 -27.23 -32.30
CA ASN A 72 4.37 -26.10 -32.88
C ASN A 72 3.48 -25.05 -33.57
N ARG A 73 2.18 -25.03 -33.26
CA ARG A 73 1.25 -24.07 -33.83
C ARG A 73 1.47 -22.69 -33.22
N VAL A 74 1.55 -21.68 -34.07
CA VAL A 74 1.60 -20.26 -33.68
C VAL A 74 0.36 -19.58 -34.21
N GLN A 75 -0.33 -18.84 -33.36
CA GLN A 75 -1.37 -17.89 -33.76
C GLN A 75 -0.86 -16.48 -33.51
N ALA A 76 -1.18 -15.54 -34.41
CA ALA A 76 -0.91 -14.13 -34.20
C ALA A 76 -2.12 -13.26 -34.52
N LEU A 77 -2.25 -12.17 -33.77
CA LEU A 77 -3.26 -11.13 -33.92
C LEU A 77 -2.54 -9.79 -33.99
N VAL A 78 -2.87 -8.98 -34.98
CA VAL A 78 -2.30 -7.65 -35.18
C VAL A 78 -3.42 -6.64 -35.36
N PHE A 79 -3.25 -5.49 -34.71
CA PHE A 79 -4.21 -4.39 -34.73
C PHE A 79 -3.51 -3.05 -34.96
N CYS A 80 -4.20 -2.13 -35.63
CA CYS A 80 -3.71 -0.82 -36.01
C CYS A 80 -4.88 0.18 -36.04
N ALA A 81 -4.96 1.03 -35.01
CA ALA A 81 -6.13 1.87 -34.75
C ALA A 81 -6.22 3.11 -35.66
N ARG A 82 -5.09 3.57 -36.21
CA ARG A 82 -4.96 4.80 -37.01
C ARG A 82 -3.77 4.70 -37.95
N GLY A 83 -3.81 5.37 -39.10
CA GLY A 83 -2.61 5.60 -39.91
C GLY A 83 -2.77 5.32 -41.40
N VAL A 84 -2.01 6.07 -42.20
CA VAL A 84 -1.71 5.70 -43.58
C VAL A 84 -0.94 4.38 -43.61
N GLU A 85 -1.11 3.60 -44.69
CA GLU A 85 -0.54 2.26 -44.87
C GLU A 85 0.91 2.13 -44.38
N LYS A 86 1.77 3.10 -44.71
CA LYS A 86 3.18 3.11 -44.33
C LYS A 86 3.41 3.20 -42.82
N ALA A 87 2.69 4.09 -42.12
CA ALA A 87 2.87 4.28 -40.68
C ALA A 87 2.39 3.06 -39.88
N CYS A 88 1.33 2.40 -40.37
CA CYS A 88 0.86 1.14 -39.81
C CYS A 88 1.89 0.02 -39.96
N ILE A 89 2.48 -0.12 -41.16
CA ILE A 89 3.55 -1.10 -41.42
C ILE A 89 4.74 -0.87 -40.49
N SER A 90 5.23 0.37 -40.40
CA SER A 90 6.36 0.73 -39.55
C SER A 90 6.10 0.43 -38.07
N CYS A 91 4.91 0.78 -37.57
CA CYS A 91 4.51 0.49 -36.19
C CYS A 91 4.53 -1.02 -35.91
N VAL A 92 3.88 -1.82 -36.75
CA VAL A 92 3.81 -3.28 -36.56
C VAL A 92 5.19 -3.94 -36.67
N GLN A 93 6.02 -3.49 -37.60
CA GLN A 93 7.40 -4.01 -37.74
C GLN A 93 8.24 -3.70 -36.49
N LYS A 94 8.14 -2.47 -35.95
CA LYS A 94 8.82 -2.07 -34.72
C LYS A 94 8.38 -2.93 -33.55
N VAL A 95 7.07 -3.09 -33.35
CA VAL A 95 6.52 -3.93 -32.29
C VAL A 95 6.96 -5.40 -32.42
N ILE A 96 7.01 -5.94 -33.64
CA ILE A 96 7.53 -7.31 -33.89
C ILE A 96 9.01 -7.42 -33.48
N GLN A 97 9.84 -6.43 -33.85
CA GLN A 97 11.25 -6.41 -33.48
C GLN A 97 11.43 -6.36 -31.96
N ASP A 98 10.65 -5.53 -31.27
CA ASP A 98 10.66 -5.43 -29.81
C ASP A 98 10.25 -6.76 -29.17
N ILE A 99 9.18 -7.40 -29.66
CA ILE A 99 8.75 -8.73 -29.21
C ILE A 99 9.84 -9.78 -29.43
N GLN A 100 10.52 -9.77 -30.58
CA GLN A 100 11.60 -10.72 -30.87
C GLN A 100 12.83 -10.51 -29.96
N LYS A 101 13.11 -9.26 -29.60
CA LYS A 101 14.23 -8.88 -28.73
C LYS A 101 13.94 -9.18 -27.25
N GLU A 102 12.75 -8.84 -26.77
CA GLU A 102 12.39 -8.89 -25.35
C GLU A 102 11.72 -10.23 -24.96
N CYS A 103 10.99 -10.88 -25.87
CA CYS A 103 10.41 -12.22 -25.70
C CYS A 103 11.01 -13.28 -26.65
N PRO A 104 12.33 -13.51 -26.65
CA PRO A 104 12.99 -14.39 -27.63
C PRO A 104 12.60 -15.88 -27.46
N TYR A 105 12.13 -16.27 -26.28
CA TYR A 105 11.88 -17.68 -25.93
C TYR A 105 10.47 -17.96 -25.41
N HIS A 106 9.57 -16.97 -25.36
CA HIS A 106 8.21 -17.13 -24.80
C HIS A 106 7.18 -17.37 -25.89
N MET A 107 6.35 -18.40 -25.71
CA MET A 107 5.28 -18.73 -26.66
C MET A 107 4.15 -17.69 -26.68
N ASP A 108 3.85 -17.07 -25.53
CA ASP A 108 2.86 -15.99 -25.47
C ASP A 108 3.57 -14.63 -25.39
N SER A 109 3.18 -13.71 -26.26
CA SER A 109 3.68 -12.33 -26.22
C SER A 109 2.63 -11.35 -26.69
N PHE A 110 2.57 -10.19 -26.06
CA PHE A 110 1.83 -9.03 -26.56
C PHE A 110 2.62 -7.75 -26.35
N GLN A 111 2.44 -6.80 -27.26
CA GLN A 111 3.03 -5.47 -27.11
C GLN A 111 2.18 -4.44 -27.86
N TRP A 112 1.76 -3.40 -27.14
CA TRP A 112 1.27 -2.16 -27.74
C TRP A 112 2.46 -1.28 -28.14
N ASP A 113 2.29 -0.46 -29.17
CA ASP A 113 3.30 0.51 -29.61
C ASP A 113 3.78 1.39 -28.45
N LYS A 114 5.10 1.47 -28.29
CA LYS A 114 5.74 2.39 -27.35
C LYS A 114 5.82 3.76 -28.03
N ASP A 115 5.52 4.82 -27.27
CA ASP A 115 5.52 6.20 -27.75
C ASP A 115 6.88 6.55 -28.39
N ASP A 116 6.87 6.91 -29.66
CA ASP A 116 7.95 7.63 -30.32
C ASP A 116 7.46 9.03 -30.64
N VAL A 117 8.37 10.00 -30.67
CA VAL A 117 8.05 11.43 -30.82
C VAL A 117 7.32 11.72 -32.16
N ASP A 118 7.36 10.78 -33.10
CA ASP A 118 6.82 10.91 -34.47
C ASP A 118 5.59 10.02 -34.79
N ASP A 119 5.14 9.15 -33.88
CA ASP A 119 4.14 8.13 -34.24
C ASP A 119 2.69 8.60 -34.03
N ARG A 120 1.99 8.80 -35.16
CA ARG A 120 0.56 9.15 -35.24
C ARG A 120 -0.38 7.92 -35.15
N VAL A 121 0.18 6.74 -34.87
CA VAL A 121 -0.45 5.44 -35.07
C VAL A 121 -0.32 4.62 -33.80
N SER A 122 -1.42 4.02 -33.35
CA SER A 122 -1.36 2.99 -32.32
C SER A 122 -1.53 1.61 -32.92
N CYS A 123 -0.65 0.67 -32.56
CA CYS A 123 -0.70 -0.70 -33.03
C CYS A 123 -0.40 -1.71 -31.91
N LEU A 124 -0.85 -2.94 -32.10
CA LEU A 124 -0.66 -4.05 -31.19
C LEU A 124 -0.28 -5.29 -31.99
N VAL A 125 0.68 -6.05 -31.48
CA VAL A 125 0.98 -7.41 -31.97
C VAL A 125 0.88 -8.38 -30.81
N ARG A 126 0.18 -9.49 -31.05
CA ARG A 126 -0.03 -10.60 -30.12
C ARG A 126 0.33 -11.90 -30.78
N SER A 127 0.99 -12.81 -30.05
CA SER A 127 1.20 -14.19 -30.48
C SER A 127 0.95 -15.16 -29.33
N SER A 128 0.43 -16.35 -29.64
CA SER A 128 0.23 -17.43 -28.69
C SER A 128 0.31 -18.79 -29.37
N ASN A 129 0.51 -19.85 -28.59
CA ASN A 129 0.33 -21.24 -29.03
C ASN A 129 -1.11 -21.76 -28.83
N GLN A 130 -1.99 -21.00 -28.18
CA GLN A 130 -3.38 -21.37 -27.92
C GLN A 130 -4.32 -20.94 -29.05
N ALA A 131 -5.54 -21.50 -29.08
CA ALA A 131 -6.41 -21.48 -30.25
C ALA A 131 -7.47 -20.35 -30.29
N ALA A 132 -7.50 -19.40 -29.36
CA ALA A 132 -8.66 -18.52 -29.18
C ALA A 132 -8.31 -17.03 -29.06
N PHE A 133 -8.44 -16.29 -30.16
CA PHE A 133 -8.72 -14.85 -30.14
C PHE A 133 -10.24 -14.64 -30.05
N LYS A 134 -10.74 -13.47 -29.61
CA LYS A 134 -12.14 -13.19 -29.16
C LYS A 134 -12.48 -13.58 -27.72
N LYS A 135 -11.53 -13.42 -26.80
CA LYS A 135 -11.77 -13.56 -25.36
C LYS A 135 -11.13 -12.38 -24.64
N LEU A 136 -11.80 -11.89 -23.59
CA LEU A 136 -11.22 -10.92 -22.68
C LEU A 136 -9.96 -11.50 -22.00
N GLU A 137 -8.81 -10.89 -22.29
CA GLU A 137 -7.54 -11.21 -21.67
C GLU A 137 -7.04 -10.02 -20.85
N LEU A 138 -7.09 -10.20 -19.53
CA LEU A 138 -6.63 -9.20 -18.58
C LEU A 138 -5.16 -9.40 -18.21
N ARG A 139 -4.49 -10.48 -18.64
CA ARG A 139 -3.12 -10.80 -18.22
C ARG A 139 -2.25 -11.21 -19.41
N PRO A 140 -0.96 -10.86 -19.42
CA PRO A 140 -0.27 -9.98 -18.45
C PRO A 140 -0.76 -8.53 -18.50
N ALA A 141 -0.41 -7.71 -17.51
CA ALA A 141 -0.55 -6.26 -17.61
C ALA A 141 0.84 -5.63 -17.70
N ASP A 142 0.99 -4.67 -18.57
CA ASP A 142 2.19 -3.87 -18.74
C ASP A 142 1.89 -2.43 -18.31
N ILE A 143 2.84 -1.77 -17.66
CA ILE A 143 2.64 -0.45 -17.03
C ILE A 143 3.85 0.45 -17.22
N HIS A 144 3.61 1.63 -17.77
CA HIS A 144 4.61 2.66 -18.08
C HIS A 144 4.24 3.97 -17.39
N PRO A 145 4.62 4.17 -16.12
CA PRO A 145 4.33 5.41 -15.41
C PRO A 145 5.19 6.57 -15.95
N ASN A 146 4.68 7.79 -15.89
CA ASN A 146 5.50 8.97 -16.08
C ASN A 146 6.54 9.02 -14.93
N PRO A 147 7.84 9.18 -15.22
CA PRO A 147 8.87 9.18 -14.18
C PRO A 147 8.76 10.37 -13.22
N ASN A 148 8.02 11.42 -13.61
CA ASN A 148 7.84 12.61 -12.79
C ASN A 148 6.56 12.53 -11.95
N SER A 149 6.65 12.96 -10.70
CA SER A 149 5.50 13.12 -9.80
C SER A 149 4.84 14.49 -9.91
N ILE A 150 3.55 14.55 -9.59
CA ILE A 150 2.81 15.80 -9.38
C ILE A 150 3.42 16.49 -8.15
N GLU A 151 3.56 17.81 -8.23
CA GLU A 151 4.17 18.61 -7.15
C GLU A 151 3.45 18.42 -5.80
N PRO A 152 4.18 18.12 -4.70
CA PRO A 152 3.59 17.83 -3.40
C PRO A 152 2.75 18.95 -2.78
N SER A 153 2.97 20.21 -3.19
CA SER A 153 2.27 21.40 -2.67
C SER A 153 0.86 21.59 -3.22
N LYS A 154 0.42 20.77 -4.18
CA LYS A 154 -0.87 20.92 -4.86
C LYS A 154 -1.97 20.09 -4.21
N ASN A 155 -3.22 20.57 -4.27
CA ASN A 155 -4.37 19.91 -3.67
C ASN A 155 -4.71 18.59 -4.38
N MET A 156 -4.19 17.49 -3.85
CA MET A 156 -4.38 16.15 -4.42
C MET A 156 -5.83 15.66 -4.36
N THR A 157 -6.62 16.14 -3.38
CA THR A 157 -8.04 15.78 -3.26
C THR A 157 -8.85 16.31 -4.44
N LEU A 158 -8.64 17.57 -4.83
CA LEU A 158 -9.31 18.17 -5.98
C LEU A 158 -8.86 17.50 -7.29
N PHE A 159 -7.54 17.26 -7.44
CA PHE A 159 -7.00 16.56 -8.59
C PHE A 159 -7.64 15.18 -8.77
N THR A 160 -7.71 14.39 -7.69
CA THR A 160 -8.30 13.04 -7.69
C THR A 160 -9.74 13.09 -8.19
N LYS A 161 -10.55 14.01 -7.67
CA LYS A 161 -11.96 14.16 -8.06
C LYS A 161 -12.12 14.52 -9.55
N GLN A 162 -11.30 15.45 -10.06
CA GLN A 162 -11.34 15.86 -11.48
C GLN A 162 -10.84 14.74 -12.40
N TRP A 163 -9.83 14.01 -11.97
CA TRP A 163 -9.26 12.88 -12.71
C TRP A 163 -10.25 11.71 -12.80
N GLU A 164 -10.89 11.32 -11.70
CA GLU A 164 -11.92 10.27 -11.71
C GLU A 164 -13.10 10.62 -12.60
N ALA A 165 -13.54 11.88 -12.57
CA ALA A 165 -14.58 12.34 -13.48
C ALA A 165 -14.15 12.25 -14.96
N THR A 166 -12.87 12.50 -15.26
CA THR A 166 -12.32 12.39 -16.61
C THR A 166 -12.20 10.92 -17.04
N VAL A 167 -11.79 10.03 -16.14
CA VAL A 167 -11.76 8.58 -16.36
C VAL A 167 -13.14 8.06 -16.73
N ASN A 168 -14.16 8.35 -15.91
CA ASN A 168 -15.51 7.84 -16.13
C ASN A 168 -16.08 8.29 -17.48
N ARG A 169 -15.78 9.54 -17.88
CA ARG A 169 -16.15 10.06 -19.21
C ARG A 169 -15.41 9.31 -20.31
N THR A 170 -14.11 9.09 -20.16
CA THR A 170 -13.28 8.43 -21.18
C THR A 170 -13.69 6.96 -21.37
N ILE A 171 -13.98 6.23 -20.28
CA ILE A 171 -14.52 4.86 -20.33
C ILE A 171 -15.85 4.84 -21.08
N LYS A 172 -16.74 5.79 -20.77
CA LYS A 172 -18.04 5.87 -21.47
C LYS A 172 -17.84 6.06 -22.98
N VAL A 173 -17.01 7.00 -23.40
CA VAL A 173 -16.70 7.22 -24.83
C VAL A 173 -16.07 5.97 -25.46
N ALA A 174 -15.12 5.32 -24.76
CA ALA A 174 -14.45 4.12 -25.25
C ALA A 174 -15.33 2.86 -25.25
N THR A 175 -16.53 2.88 -24.67
CA THR A 175 -17.42 1.71 -24.59
C THR A 175 -18.70 1.89 -25.41
N GLU A 176 -18.98 3.10 -25.89
CA GLU A 176 -20.07 3.39 -26.82
C GLU A 176 -19.80 2.72 -28.19
N SER A 177 -20.64 1.75 -28.58
CA SER A 177 -20.46 1.01 -29.83
C SER A 177 -20.91 1.83 -31.02
N ASN A 178 -19.96 2.23 -31.88
CA ASN A 178 -20.28 2.72 -33.22
C ASN A 178 -19.77 1.69 -34.24
N THR A 179 -20.66 0.80 -34.66
CA THR A 179 -20.39 -0.41 -35.47
C THR A 179 -19.85 -0.13 -36.87
N SER A 180 -19.75 1.14 -37.27
CA SER A 180 -19.32 1.55 -38.62
C SER A 180 -17.88 2.08 -38.69
N SER A 181 -17.08 2.01 -37.62
CA SER A 181 -15.71 2.58 -37.61
C SER A 181 -14.63 1.62 -37.12
N LEU A 182 -13.44 1.72 -37.70
CA LEU A 182 -12.20 1.05 -37.26
C LEU A 182 -11.74 1.46 -35.85
N LEU A 183 -12.36 2.51 -35.29
CA LEU A 183 -12.17 3.02 -33.94
C LEU A 183 -13.23 2.47 -32.97
N GLN A 184 -13.77 1.28 -33.23
CA GLN A 184 -14.65 0.60 -32.29
C GLN A 184 -13.94 0.49 -30.93
N TYR A 185 -14.62 0.96 -29.89
CA TYR A 185 -14.11 1.04 -28.52
C TYR A 185 -12.87 1.91 -28.29
N PHE A 186 -12.87 3.09 -28.91
CA PHE A 186 -11.87 4.14 -28.70
C PHE A 186 -12.47 5.35 -27.99
N GLY A 187 -11.76 5.88 -26.99
CA GLY A 187 -12.10 7.14 -26.33
C GLY A 187 -10.87 7.97 -26.07
N ALA A 188 -10.89 9.24 -26.50
CA ALA A 188 -9.87 10.22 -26.17
C ALA A 188 -10.54 11.50 -25.66
N VAL A 189 -10.09 11.96 -24.49
CA VAL A 189 -10.66 13.12 -23.80
C VAL A 189 -9.54 14.05 -23.36
N LYS A 190 -9.70 15.35 -23.67
CA LYS A 190 -8.93 16.44 -23.05
C LYS A 190 -9.81 17.08 -21.98
N ALA A 191 -9.33 17.10 -20.74
CA ALA A 191 -9.98 17.77 -19.62
C ALA A 191 -9.15 18.94 -19.10
N GLU A 192 -9.80 20.08 -18.92
CA GLU A 192 -9.17 21.29 -18.40
C GLU A 192 -9.31 21.32 -16.88
N PHE A 193 -8.18 21.24 -16.18
CA PHE A 193 -8.15 21.22 -14.71
C PHE A 193 -7.99 22.63 -14.17
N THR A 194 -8.46 22.87 -12.95
CA THR A 194 -8.52 24.23 -12.38
C THR A 194 -7.20 24.72 -11.80
N GLU A 195 -6.43 23.82 -11.18
CA GLU A 195 -5.16 24.12 -10.50
C GLU A 195 -3.98 23.34 -11.12
N PHE A 196 -4.26 22.56 -12.17
CA PHE A 196 -3.33 21.64 -12.81
C PHE A 196 -3.35 21.84 -14.33
N PRO A 197 -2.28 21.42 -15.03
CA PRO A 197 -2.30 21.37 -16.49
C PRO A 197 -3.44 20.50 -17.00
N ASN A 198 -3.80 20.69 -18.27
CA ASN A 198 -4.81 19.87 -18.93
C ASN A 198 -4.42 18.40 -18.87
N VAL A 199 -5.41 17.55 -18.59
CA VAL A 199 -5.25 16.10 -18.59
C VAL A 199 -5.74 15.56 -19.92
N TYR A 200 -4.92 14.75 -20.55
CA TYR A 200 -5.19 14.06 -21.80
C TYR A 200 -5.32 12.58 -21.48
N MET A 201 -6.47 11.98 -21.78
CA MET A 201 -6.75 10.56 -21.55
C MET A 201 -7.09 9.86 -22.86
N LEU A 202 -6.56 8.65 -23.03
CA LEU A 202 -6.85 7.76 -24.15
C LEU A 202 -7.15 6.37 -23.60
N MET A 203 -8.21 5.77 -24.12
CA MET A 203 -8.60 4.39 -23.86
C MET A 203 -8.94 3.72 -25.18
N GLN A 204 -8.37 2.54 -25.42
CA GLN A 204 -8.65 1.75 -26.62
C GLN A 204 -8.78 0.29 -26.22
N CYS A 205 -9.85 -0.35 -26.65
CA CYS A 205 -10.00 -1.80 -26.56
C CYS A 205 -9.81 -2.46 -27.92
N MET A 206 -9.50 -3.74 -27.92
CA MET A 206 -9.53 -4.52 -29.15
C MET A 206 -10.97 -4.65 -29.68
N PRO A 207 -11.19 -4.62 -31.00
CA PRO A 207 -12.54 -4.73 -31.57
C PRO A 207 -13.13 -6.15 -31.46
N ASP A 208 -12.35 -7.15 -31.06
CA ASP A 208 -12.76 -8.56 -30.97
C ASP A 208 -13.43 -8.95 -29.64
N ILE A 209 -13.62 -7.99 -28.72
CA ILE A 209 -14.32 -8.17 -27.43
C ILE A 209 -15.64 -7.37 -27.38
N THR A 210 -16.49 -7.64 -26.40
CA THR A 210 -17.74 -6.90 -26.20
C THR A 210 -17.54 -5.55 -25.48
N SER A 211 -18.51 -4.63 -25.60
CA SER A 211 -18.50 -3.34 -24.89
C SER A 211 -18.35 -3.52 -23.36
N ARG A 212 -19.03 -4.52 -22.78
CA ARG A 212 -18.92 -4.85 -21.35
C ARG A 212 -17.54 -5.36 -20.97
N GLU A 213 -16.94 -6.22 -21.80
CA GLU A 213 -15.57 -6.69 -21.58
C GLU A 213 -14.53 -5.57 -21.73
N CYS A 214 -14.75 -4.65 -22.68
CA CYS A 214 -13.94 -3.46 -22.84
C CYS A 214 -14.00 -2.58 -21.58
N MET A 215 -15.20 -2.30 -21.07
CA MET A 215 -15.40 -1.53 -19.83
C MET A 215 -14.63 -2.16 -18.66
N THR A 216 -14.84 -3.46 -18.43
CA THR A 216 -14.11 -4.22 -17.40
C THR A 216 -12.59 -4.12 -17.58
N CYS A 217 -12.08 -4.24 -18.81
CA CYS A 217 -10.66 -4.17 -19.08
C CYS A 217 -10.08 -2.79 -18.70
N LEU A 218 -10.74 -1.72 -19.12
CA LEU A 218 -10.32 -0.34 -18.88
C LEU A 218 -10.40 0.03 -17.38
N GLU A 219 -11.47 -0.36 -16.68
CA GLU A 219 -11.60 -0.16 -15.23
C GLU A 219 -10.45 -0.84 -14.48
N LYS A 220 -10.09 -2.08 -14.86
CA LYS A 220 -8.96 -2.80 -14.28
C LYS A 220 -7.61 -2.18 -14.60
N CYS A 221 -7.46 -1.49 -15.74
CA CYS A 221 -6.24 -0.73 -16.04
C CYS A 221 -6.13 0.52 -15.16
N VAL A 222 -7.23 1.28 -15.03
CA VAL A 222 -7.31 2.49 -14.20
C VAL A 222 -7.04 2.19 -12.73
N ALA A 223 -7.71 1.17 -12.18
CA ALA A 223 -7.55 0.81 -10.77
C ALA A 223 -6.12 0.35 -10.47
N TYR A 224 -5.54 -0.46 -11.37
CA TYR A 224 -4.15 -0.90 -11.26
C TYR A 224 -3.19 0.30 -11.27
N PHE A 225 -3.38 1.27 -12.18
CA PHE A 225 -2.59 2.49 -12.22
C PHE A 225 -2.68 3.29 -10.91
N LYS A 226 -3.90 3.51 -10.42
CA LYS A 226 -4.16 4.30 -9.20
C LYS A 226 -3.55 3.67 -7.96
N VAL A 227 -3.46 2.34 -7.89
CA VAL A 227 -2.80 1.69 -6.75
C VAL A 227 -1.28 1.85 -6.81
N MET A 228 -0.72 1.63 -8.00
CA MET A 228 0.72 1.49 -8.15
C MET A 228 1.44 2.84 -8.28
N TYR A 229 0.83 3.81 -8.97
CA TYR A 229 1.50 5.04 -9.40
C TYR A 229 0.64 6.31 -9.23
N TRP A 230 -0.31 6.31 -8.29
CA TRP A 230 -1.04 7.55 -7.97
C TRP A 230 -0.09 8.65 -7.51
N GLY A 231 -0.30 9.86 -8.03
CA GLY A 231 0.58 11.00 -7.83
C GLY A 231 1.67 11.18 -8.90
N SER A 232 1.78 10.28 -9.89
CA SER A 232 2.59 10.52 -11.09
C SER A 232 1.93 11.54 -12.04
N ARG A 233 2.71 12.16 -12.93
CA ARG A 233 2.23 13.14 -13.93
C ARG A 233 1.57 12.51 -15.16
N GLY A 234 1.36 11.19 -15.14
CA GLY A 234 0.82 10.44 -16.26
C GLY A 234 1.29 8.99 -16.23
N GLY A 235 0.88 8.25 -17.25
CA GLY A 235 1.37 6.92 -17.55
C GLY A 235 0.35 6.08 -18.30
N GLU A 236 0.81 4.91 -18.75
CA GLU A 236 0.05 3.95 -19.52
C GLU A 236 -0.05 2.62 -18.78
N VAL A 237 -1.21 1.98 -18.86
CA VAL A 237 -1.42 0.58 -18.51
C VAL A 237 -2.00 -0.11 -19.73
N SER A 238 -1.31 -1.13 -20.20
CA SER A 238 -1.75 -1.94 -21.34
C SER A 238 -1.96 -3.40 -20.93
N ARG A 239 -2.93 -4.01 -21.58
CA ARG A 239 -3.31 -5.43 -21.44
C ARG A 239 -3.54 -5.98 -22.85
N PRO A 240 -3.56 -7.30 -23.05
CA PRO A 240 -3.79 -7.89 -24.36
C PRO A 240 -5.10 -7.43 -25.04
N SER A 241 -6.11 -7.05 -24.24
CA SER A 241 -7.43 -6.63 -24.72
C SER A 241 -7.68 -5.12 -24.69
N CYS A 242 -6.87 -4.31 -23.99
CA CYS A 242 -7.10 -2.87 -23.89
C CYS A 242 -5.86 -2.10 -23.44
N VAL A 243 -5.85 -0.79 -23.71
CA VAL A 243 -4.85 0.16 -23.22
C VAL A 243 -5.53 1.39 -22.64
N PHE A 244 -5.00 1.86 -21.53
CA PHE A 244 -5.35 3.11 -20.86
C PHE A 244 -4.10 3.95 -20.73
N ARG A 245 -4.13 5.19 -21.22
CA ARG A 245 -3.06 6.15 -21.01
C ARG A 245 -3.61 7.49 -20.58
N TRP A 246 -2.92 8.16 -19.68
CA TRP A 246 -3.18 9.56 -19.40
C TRP A 246 -1.89 10.33 -19.17
N ASP A 247 -1.86 11.60 -19.58
CA ASP A 247 -0.70 12.47 -19.40
C ASP A 247 -1.15 13.93 -19.29
N LEU A 248 -0.23 14.79 -18.85
CA LEU A 248 -0.42 16.25 -18.82
C LEU A 248 -0.08 16.95 -20.16
N TYR A 249 0.20 16.16 -21.21
CA TYR A 249 0.48 16.61 -22.57
C TYR A 249 -0.28 15.75 -23.57
N SER A 250 -0.54 16.28 -24.76
CA SER A 250 -1.17 15.55 -25.85
C SER A 250 -0.20 14.52 -26.45
N PHE A 251 -0.71 13.35 -26.83
CA PHE A 251 0.09 12.26 -27.42
C PHE A 251 -0.68 11.56 -28.56
N ARG A 252 0.04 10.75 -29.36
CA ARG A 252 -0.49 9.92 -30.48
C ARG A 252 -1.36 10.66 -31.52
N SER A 253 -1.25 12.00 -31.62
CA SER A 253 -2.19 12.84 -32.41
C SER A 253 -3.67 12.51 -32.11
N ALA A 254 -3.95 11.99 -30.91
CA ALA A 254 -5.24 11.39 -30.58
C ALA A 254 -6.36 12.43 -30.51
N PHE A 255 -5.97 13.68 -30.29
CA PHE A 255 -6.83 14.80 -29.90
C PHE A 255 -7.04 15.84 -31.02
N ASP A 256 -6.50 15.63 -32.21
CA ASP A 256 -6.48 16.64 -33.29
C ASP A 256 -7.84 16.80 -34.02
N ASN A 257 -8.75 15.83 -33.91
CA ASN A 257 -10.02 15.80 -34.65
C ASN A 257 -11.25 15.36 -33.80
N LEU A 258 -11.24 15.56 -32.47
CA LEU A 258 -12.33 15.11 -31.59
C LEU A 258 -12.98 16.22 -30.76
N THR A 259 -14.27 16.06 -30.51
CA THR A 259 -15.16 16.98 -29.80
C THR A 259 -14.64 17.28 -28.38
N ILE A 260 -14.32 18.55 -28.12
CA ILE A 260 -13.84 19.03 -26.82
C ILE A 260 -15.01 19.00 -25.83
N PHE A 261 -14.86 18.29 -24.70
CA PHE A 261 -15.82 18.34 -23.59
C PHE A 261 -15.22 19.11 -22.41
N HIS A 262 -15.80 20.27 -22.10
CA HIS A 262 -15.36 21.09 -20.97
C HIS A 262 -15.60 20.38 -19.62
N ALA A 263 -14.65 20.51 -18.71
CA ALA A 263 -14.89 20.23 -17.29
C ALA A 263 -15.93 21.25 -16.74
N PRO A 264 -16.70 20.92 -15.70
CA PRO A 264 -17.72 21.82 -15.17
C PRO A 264 -17.11 23.19 -14.77
N PRO A 265 -17.70 24.33 -15.15
CA PRO A 265 -17.10 25.65 -14.95
C PRO A 265 -17.13 26.11 -13.49
N ARG A 266 -16.13 26.93 -13.15
CA ARG A 266 -15.89 27.61 -11.87
C ARG A 266 -16.87 28.78 -11.65
N VAL A 267 -17.31 28.98 -10.40
CA VAL A 267 -17.88 30.25 -9.90
C VAL A 267 -16.74 31.29 -9.83
N LYS A 268 -16.84 32.34 -10.64
CA LYS A 268 -15.82 33.41 -10.71
C LYS A 268 -15.86 34.27 -9.44
N SER A 269 -14.69 34.50 -8.84
CA SER A 269 -14.45 35.67 -7.97
C SER A 269 -13.22 36.43 -8.48
N GLN A 270 -13.29 37.75 -8.36
CA GLN A 270 -12.59 38.78 -9.13
C GLN A 270 -11.08 38.91 -8.85
N ALA A 271 -10.40 39.50 -9.83
CA ALA A 271 -8.97 39.78 -9.87
C ALA A 271 -8.55 41.04 -9.09
N GLN A 272 -7.27 41.10 -8.71
CA GLN A 272 -6.51 42.34 -8.46
C GLN A 272 -5.09 42.25 -9.08
N PRO A 273 -4.44 43.40 -9.37
CA PRO A 273 -3.58 43.63 -10.54
C PRO A 273 -2.06 43.39 -10.30
N PRO A 274 -1.21 43.41 -11.36
CA PRO A 274 0.20 43.04 -11.25
C PRO A 274 1.09 44.23 -10.87
N THR A 275 2.13 43.97 -10.09
CA THR A 275 3.27 44.88 -9.91
C THR A 275 4.45 44.41 -10.75
N ASN A 276 4.87 45.26 -11.69
CA ASN A 276 6.17 45.17 -12.36
C ASN A 276 7.30 45.46 -11.37
N ASP A 277 8.42 44.74 -11.47
CA ASP A 277 9.70 45.43 -11.61
C ASP A 277 10.81 44.59 -12.26
N LYS A 278 11.68 45.31 -12.98
CA LYS A 278 12.73 44.83 -13.89
C LYS A 278 14.04 44.55 -13.16
N LYS A 279 14.85 43.59 -13.66
CA LYS A 279 16.18 43.86 -14.26
C LYS A 279 16.87 42.58 -14.72
N GLY A 280 17.30 42.60 -15.99
CA GLY A 280 18.14 41.57 -16.57
C GLY A 280 19.61 41.68 -16.15
N ARG A 281 20.34 40.59 -16.36
CA ARG A 281 21.80 40.62 -16.50
C ARG A 281 22.25 39.53 -17.47
N SER A 282 22.93 39.99 -18.53
CA SER A 282 23.63 39.19 -19.54
C SER A 282 24.92 38.61 -18.95
N ILE A 283 25.23 37.34 -19.24
CA ILE A 283 26.51 36.70 -18.92
C ILE A 283 27.31 36.48 -20.21
N ARG A 284 28.57 36.95 -20.19
CA ARG A 284 29.57 36.86 -21.25
C ARG A 284 30.41 35.58 -21.08
N TYR A 285 30.69 34.90 -22.19
CA TYR A 285 31.61 33.76 -22.27
C TYR A 285 33.08 34.21 -22.21
N GLY A 286 33.92 33.46 -21.50
CA GLY A 286 35.37 33.55 -21.60
C GLY A 286 36.10 32.62 -20.61
N GLY A 287 36.78 31.59 -21.13
CA GLY A 287 37.78 30.82 -20.38
C GLY A 287 37.68 29.29 -20.50
N ILE A 288 37.86 28.74 -21.70
CA ILE A 288 38.22 27.32 -21.89
C ILE A 288 39.74 27.25 -21.83
N ILE A 289 40.27 26.49 -20.86
CA ILE A 289 41.50 25.67 -20.87
C ILE A 289 41.78 25.35 -19.38
N THR A 290 41.33 24.16 -18.93
CA THR A 290 41.84 23.46 -17.72
C THR A 290 41.21 22.07 -17.50
N ILE A 291 40.18 21.65 -18.26
CA ILE A 291 39.40 20.43 -17.94
C ILE A 291 39.81 19.17 -18.74
N VAL A 292 40.67 19.29 -19.76
CA VAL A 292 40.92 18.14 -20.68
C VAL A 292 41.83 17.06 -20.06
N VAL A 293 42.74 17.44 -19.16
CA VAL A 293 43.75 16.52 -18.60
C VAL A 293 43.17 15.59 -17.51
N PRO A 294 42.31 16.03 -16.57
CA PRO A 294 41.75 15.14 -15.55
C PRO A 294 40.77 14.11 -16.13
N CYS A 295 40.02 14.45 -17.19
CA CYS A 295 39.02 13.55 -17.78
C CYS A 295 39.65 12.33 -18.46
N PHE A 296 40.83 12.49 -19.07
CA PHE A 296 41.49 11.39 -19.80
C PHE A 296 42.11 10.35 -18.85
N ILE A 297 42.66 10.81 -17.72
CA ILE A 297 43.24 9.93 -16.70
C ILE A 297 42.14 9.10 -16.00
N ASN A 298 41.00 9.72 -15.68
CA ASN A 298 39.87 9.01 -15.07
C ASN A 298 39.22 7.99 -16.02
N LEU A 299 39.20 8.26 -17.33
CA LEU A 299 38.69 7.31 -18.33
C LEU A 299 39.53 6.03 -18.41
N LEU A 300 40.86 6.15 -18.31
CA LEU A 300 41.76 4.99 -18.37
C LEU A 300 41.67 4.12 -17.10
N VAL A 301 41.49 4.74 -15.92
CA VAL A 301 41.27 4.02 -14.66
C VAL A 301 39.92 3.29 -14.66
N PHE A 302 38.87 3.92 -15.22
CA PHE A 302 37.54 3.33 -15.34
C PHE A 302 37.53 2.10 -16.27
N ILE A 303 38.23 2.17 -17.41
CA ILE A 303 38.38 1.02 -18.33
C ILE A 303 39.17 -0.13 -17.67
N GLY A 304 40.17 0.20 -16.85
CA GLY A 304 40.93 -0.78 -16.07
C GLY A 304 40.06 -1.52 -15.04
N LEU A 305 39.18 -0.82 -14.34
CA LEU A 305 38.29 -1.40 -13.31
C LEU A 305 37.18 -2.28 -13.91
N ILE A 306 36.63 -1.92 -15.08
CA ILE A 306 35.63 -2.74 -15.78
C ILE A 306 36.21 -4.11 -16.19
N LYS A 307 37.49 -4.16 -16.59
CA LYS A 307 38.14 -5.43 -16.97
C LYS A 307 38.51 -6.31 -15.77
N VAL A 308 38.72 -5.72 -14.59
CA VAL A 308 39.11 -6.45 -13.36
C VAL A 308 37.90 -6.96 -12.57
N TYR A 309 36.76 -6.25 -12.61
CA TYR A 309 35.59 -6.56 -11.78
C TYR A 309 34.38 -7.16 -12.53
N GLY A 310 34.48 -7.46 -13.83
CA GLY A 310 33.39 -8.10 -14.58
C GLY A 310 32.99 -9.46 -13.98
N PRO A 311 31.79 -9.63 -13.40
CA PRO A 311 31.36 -10.90 -12.86
C PRO A 311 30.80 -11.80 -13.97
N ARG A 312 31.16 -13.09 -13.90
CA ARG A 312 30.56 -14.19 -14.66
C ARG A 312 29.02 -14.16 -14.51
N ARG A 313 28.30 -14.06 -15.63
CA ARG A 313 26.83 -14.15 -15.71
C ARG A 313 26.33 -15.48 -15.09
N LYS A 314 25.48 -15.38 -14.07
CA LYS A 314 24.45 -16.39 -13.77
C LYS A 314 23.08 -15.76 -13.95
N SER A 315 22.22 -16.50 -14.64
CA SER A 315 20.86 -16.17 -15.06
C SER A 315 19.97 -15.78 -13.87
N LYS A 316 19.24 -14.66 -14.00
CA LYS A 316 18.12 -14.30 -13.13
C LYS A 316 16.86 -14.27 -14.00
N ASN A 317 15.95 -15.19 -13.71
CA ASN A 317 14.61 -15.27 -14.31
C ASN A 317 13.75 -14.12 -13.78
N GLY A 318 13.12 -13.37 -14.68
CA GLY A 318 12.15 -12.32 -14.36
C GLY A 318 10.82 -12.91 -13.89
N ILE A 319 10.26 -12.36 -12.81
CA ILE A 319 8.99 -12.78 -12.21
C ILE A 319 7.91 -11.74 -12.57
N ASN A 320 6.82 -12.24 -13.14
CA ASN A 320 5.62 -11.52 -13.56
C ASN A 320 4.87 -10.89 -12.38
N VAL A 321 4.38 -9.66 -12.55
CA VAL A 321 3.66 -8.88 -11.53
C VAL A 321 2.15 -9.15 -11.63
N GLY A 322 1.59 -9.90 -10.67
CA GLY A 322 0.15 -10.12 -10.52
C GLY A 322 -0.45 -9.24 -9.42
N SER A 323 -1.55 -8.54 -9.68
CA SER A 323 -2.47 -8.16 -8.61
C SER A 323 -3.90 -8.37 -9.10
N ALA A 324 -4.74 -8.92 -8.24
CA ALA A 324 -6.17 -9.09 -8.51
C ALA A 324 -6.94 -8.33 -7.44
N GLU A 325 -8.10 -7.80 -7.78
CA GLU A 325 -9.00 -7.21 -6.78
C GLU A 325 -9.87 -8.31 -6.21
N TYR A 326 -9.91 -8.40 -4.87
CA TYR A 326 -10.84 -9.24 -4.14
C TYR A 326 -12.03 -8.39 -3.69
N SER A 327 -13.24 -8.83 -4.00
CA SER A 327 -14.49 -8.28 -3.45
C SER A 327 -14.97 -9.22 -2.35
N ASP A 328 -15.18 -8.70 -1.15
CA ASP A 328 -15.98 -9.39 -0.15
C ASP A 328 -17.47 -9.38 -0.56
N ALA A 329 -18.29 -10.20 0.10
CA ALA A 329 -19.74 -10.32 -0.12
C ALA A 329 -20.51 -8.99 0.00
N ASP A 330 -19.89 -7.96 0.61
CA ASP A 330 -20.43 -6.62 0.87
C ASP A 330 -19.89 -5.54 -0.11
N GLY A 331 -19.13 -5.94 -1.15
CA GLY A 331 -18.74 -5.04 -2.25
C GLY A 331 -17.57 -4.08 -1.98
N GLN A 332 -16.83 -4.24 -0.88
CA GLN A 332 -15.58 -3.50 -0.64
C GLN A 332 -14.37 -4.17 -1.34
N PHE A 333 -13.58 -3.35 -2.04
CA PHE A 333 -12.41 -3.78 -2.80
C PHE A 333 -11.15 -3.73 -1.94
N MET A 334 -10.51 -4.89 -1.74
CA MET A 334 -9.17 -4.96 -1.15
C MET A 334 -8.15 -5.49 -2.15
N LEU A 335 -6.94 -4.96 -2.08
CA LEU A 335 -5.86 -5.36 -2.98
C LEU A 335 -5.35 -6.75 -2.62
N ARG A 336 -5.38 -7.68 -3.57
CA ARG A 336 -4.67 -8.95 -3.47
C ARG A 336 -3.32 -8.82 -4.16
N PHE A 337 -2.25 -8.88 -3.38
CA PHE A 337 -0.87 -8.92 -3.84
C PHE A 337 -0.52 -10.34 -4.32
N ASP A 338 0.24 -10.44 -5.42
CA ASP A 338 0.91 -11.67 -5.82
C ASP A 338 2.09 -11.97 -4.89
N LEU A 339 2.27 -13.26 -4.57
CA LEU A 339 3.31 -13.71 -3.65
C LEU A 339 4.72 -13.31 -4.13
N GLY A 340 4.97 -13.31 -5.43
CA GLY A 340 6.24 -12.92 -6.04
C GLY A 340 6.58 -11.44 -5.79
N ILE A 341 5.58 -10.56 -5.77
CA ILE A 341 5.76 -9.14 -5.40
C ILE A 341 6.21 -9.04 -3.95
N ILE A 342 5.57 -9.78 -3.04
CA ILE A 342 5.90 -9.75 -1.62
C ILE A 342 7.30 -10.32 -1.35
N ILE A 343 7.63 -11.45 -1.98
CA ILE A 343 8.97 -12.05 -1.92
C ILE A 343 10.01 -11.04 -2.40
N THR A 344 9.78 -10.39 -3.55
CA THR A 344 10.72 -9.40 -4.08
C THR A 344 10.86 -8.20 -3.15
N ALA A 345 9.73 -7.66 -2.67
CA ALA A 345 9.71 -6.48 -1.80
C ALA A 345 10.41 -6.73 -0.45
N THR A 346 10.34 -7.95 0.06
CA THR A 346 10.95 -8.34 1.36
C THR A 346 12.33 -8.97 1.22
N SER A 347 12.90 -9.03 0.01
CA SER A 347 14.14 -9.75 -0.28
C SER A 347 14.09 -11.21 0.18
N ASP A 348 13.03 -11.93 -0.22
CA ASP A 348 12.72 -13.31 0.16
C ASP A 348 12.56 -13.50 1.68
N PHE A 349 11.80 -12.61 2.31
CA PHE A 349 11.60 -12.60 3.76
C PHE A 349 12.93 -12.64 4.55
N SER A 350 13.94 -11.90 4.06
CA SER A 350 15.27 -11.85 4.68
C SER A 350 15.17 -11.56 6.17
N SER A 351 15.98 -12.25 6.97
CA SER A 351 16.08 -12.01 8.41
C SER A 351 16.54 -10.58 8.73
N GLU A 352 17.27 -9.92 7.84
CA GLU A 352 17.66 -8.51 7.94
C GLU A 352 16.46 -7.57 7.91
N ASN A 353 15.39 -7.97 7.22
CA ASN A 353 14.14 -7.23 7.12
C ASN A 353 13.14 -7.59 8.22
N LYS A 354 13.48 -8.50 9.14
CA LYS A 354 12.55 -8.93 10.20
C LYS A 354 12.32 -7.81 11.21
N LEU A 355 11.08 -7.33 11.28
CA LEU A 355 10.63 -6.35 12.27
C LEU A 355 10.19 -7.02 13.58
N GLY A 356 9.56 -8.20 13.47
CA GLY A 356 9.07 -8.92 14.63
C GLY A 356 8.52 -10.31 14.31
N GLN A 357 8.09 -11.03 15.35
CA GLN A 357 7.54 -12.38 15.31
C GLN A 357 6.63 -12.62 16.53
N GLY A 358 5.32 -12.55 16.32
CA GLY A 358 4.32 -12.85 17.34
C GLY A 358 3.95 -14.32 17.38
N GLY A 359 2.95 -14.67 18.20
CA GLY A 359 2.39 -16.02 18.27
C GLY A 359 1.74 -16.49 16.96
N PHE A 360 1.43 -15.56 16.06
CA PHE A 360 0.66 -15.85 14.86
C PHE A 360 1.42 -15.65 13.56
N GLY A 361 2.64 -15.11 13.60
CA GLY A 361 3.36 -14.80 12.37
C GLY A 361 4.63 -14.02 12.55
N THR A 362 5.37 -13.86 11.46
CA THR A 362 6.58 -13.03 11.39
C THR A 362 6.32 -11.81 10.53
N VAL A 363 6.72 -10.64 11.02
CA VAL A 363 6.56 -9.35 10.33
C VAL A 363 7.91 -8.94 9.73
N HIS A 364 7.91 -8.61 8.44
CA HIS A 364 9.09 -8.13 7.72
C HIS A 364 8.83 -6.75 7.11
N LYS A 365 9.86 -5.92 7.04
CA LYS A 365 9.88 -4.70 6.22
C LYS A 365 9.99 -5.11 4.76
N GLY A 366 9.25 -4.42 3.89
CA GLY A 366 9.41 -4.54 2.45
C GLY A 366 9.39 -3.19 1.78
N ILE A 367 9.93 -3.13 0.56
CA ILE A 367 9.90 -1.94 -0.30
C ILE A 367 9.29 -2.37 -1.64
N LEU A 368 8.13 -1.81 -1.96
CA LEU A 368 7.48 -2.03 -3.26
C LEU A 368 8.29 -1.36 -4.39
N LEU A 369 8.06 -1.77 -5.64
CA LEU A 369 8.79 -1.24 -6.80
C LEU A 369 8.64 0.28 -6.99
N ASN A 370 7.57 0.88 -6.46
CA ASN A 370 7.35 2.33 -6.46
C ASN A 370 8.06 3.06 -5.30
N GLY A 371 8.91 2.37 -4.54
CA GLY A 371 9.63 2.90 -3.38
C GLY A 371 8.82 2.96 -2.09
N ARG A 372 7.55 2.54 -2.10
CA ARG A 372 6.70 2.57 -0.91
C ARG A 372 7.13 1.48 0.07
N GLU A 373 7.44 1.89 1.30
CA GLU A 373 7.71 0.98 2.41
C GLU A 373 6.42 0.34 2.94
N ILE A 374 6.49 -0.97 3.21
CA ILE A 374 5.37 -1.79 3.70
C ILE A 374 5.83 -2.68 4.86
N ALA A 375 4.88 -3.07 5.71
CA ALA A 375 5.07 -4.12 6.72
C ALA A 375 4.30 -5.37 6.29
N VAL A 376 4.99 -6.50 6.21
CA VAL A 376 4.48 -7.77 5.69
C VAL A 376 4.41 -8.78 6.81
N LYS A 377 3.20 -9.07 7.30
CA LYS A 377 2.93 -10.09 8.33
C LYS A 377 2.62 -11.40 7.64
N ARG A 378 3.58 -12.33 7.67
CA ARG A 378 3.44 -13.70 7.18
C ARG A 378 2.96 -14.59 8.32
N LEU A 379 1.75 -15.11 8.19
CA LEU A 379 1.10 -15.88 9.25
C LEU A 379 1.65 -17.32 9.30
N ILE A 380 1.62 -17.92 10.50
CA ILE A 380 2.00 -19.32 10.68
C ILE A 380 0.88 -20.20 10.11
N ARG A 381 1.27 -21.27 9.39
CA ARG A 381 0.33 -22.24 8.85
C ARG A 381 -0.42 -22.96 9.98
N GLY A 382 -1.74 -22.99 9.91
CA GLY A 382 -2.59 -23.72 10.85
C GLY A 382 -3.94 -23.06 11.07
N LEU A 383 -4.78 -23.71 11.88
CA LEU A 383 -6.12 -23.23 12.22
C LEU A 383 -6.10 -21.82 12.84
N GLU A 384 -5.11 -21.52 13.70
CA GLU A 384 -5.02 -20.23 14.37
C GLU A 384 -4.65 -19.09 13.40
N GLY A 385 -3.63 -19.30 12.55
CA GLY A 385 -3.24 -18.33 11.53
C GLY A 385 -4.34 -18.07 10.50
N GLY A 386 -5.05 -19.11 10.04
CA GLY A 386 -6.14 -18.97 9.09
C GLY A 386 -7.38 -18.25 9.65
N MET A 387 -7.64 -18.38 10.96
CA MET A 387 -8.69 -17.59 11.62
C MET A 387 -8.29 -16.12 11.72
N GLU A 388 -7.05 -15.84 12.10
CA GLU A 388 -6.50 -14.49 12.17
C GLU A 388 -6.53 -13.79 10.81
N PHE A 389 -6.08 -14.48 9.77
CA PHE A 389 -6.13 -13.99 8.40
C PHE A 389 -7.54 -13.54 8.01
N LYS A 390 -8.53 -14.42 8.21
CA LYS A 390 -9.93 -14.12 7.89
C LYS A 390 -10.50 -12.97 8.72
N ASN A 391 -10.20 -12.94 10.01
CA ASN A 391 -10.62 -11.86 10.90
C ASN A 391 -10.05 -10.52 10.45
N GLU A 392 -8.74 -10.43 10.25
CA GLU A 392 -8.07 -9.18 9.86
C GLU A 392 -8.52 -8.70 8.47
N VAL A 393 -8.66 -9.60 7.50
CA VAL A 393 -9.18 -9.28 6.15
C VAL A 393 -10.62 -8.77 6.22
N SER A 394 -11.48 -9.39 7.02
CA SER A 394 -12.89 -9.01 7.15
C SER A 394 -13.08 -7.68 7.90
N LEU A 395 -12.25 -7.42 8.92
CA LEU A 395 -12.34 -6.24 9.77
C LEU A 395 -11.62 -5.03 9.17
N LEU A 396 -10.36 -5.17 8.78
CA LEU A 396 -9.51 -4.02 8.44
C LEU A 396 -9.80 -3.42 7.07
N THR A 397 -10.55 -4.13 6.22
CA THR A 397 -11.14 -3.54 5.00
C THR A 397 -12.04 -2.35 5.30
N ARG A 398 -12.71 -2.37 6.46
CA ARG A 398 -13.71 -1.39 6.88
C ARG A 398 -13.13 -0.29 7.78
N LEU A 399 -11.88 -0.42 8.20
CA LEU A 399 -11.27 0.47 9.20
C LEU A 399 -10.34 1.48 8.57
N GLN A 400 -10.68 2.76 8.74
CA GLN A 400 -9.83 3.87 8.33
C GLN A 400 -9.85 4.97 9.39
N HIS A 401 -8.82 4.98 10.22
CA HIS A 401 -8.66 6.00 11.25
C HIS A 401 -7.17 6.31 11.46
N LYS A 402 -6.83 7.58 11.76
CA LYS A 402 -5.43 8.04 11.89
C LYS A 402 -4.66 7.30 13.00
N ASN A 403 -5.36 6.87 14.05
CA ASN A 403 -4.78 6.15 15.20
C ASN A 403 -4.91 4.62 15.11
N LEU A 404 -5.24 4.08 13.93
CA LEU A 404 -5.17 2.64 13.66
C LEU A 404 -4.17 2.38 12.52
N VAL A 405 -3.52 1.22 12.52
CA VAL A 405 -2.66 0.78 11.42
C VAL A 405 -3.52 0.42 10.21
N LYS A 406 -3.16 0.94 9.04
CA LYS A 406 -3.87 0.68 7.79
C LYS A 406 -3.41 -0.62 7.13
N LEU A 407 -4.35 -1.53 6.91
CA LEU A 407 -4.16 -2.67 5.99
C LEU A 407 -4.21 -2.16 4.54
N LEU A 408 -3.18 -2.48 3.76
CA LEU A 408 -3.07 -2.11 2.35
C LEU A 408 -3.58 -3.20 1.42
N GLY A 409 -3.49 -4.45 1.86
CA GLY A 409 -3.96 -5.61 1.14
C GLY A 409 -3.47 -6.91 1.76
N PHE A 410 -3.62 -7.98 1.01
CA PHE A 410 -3.26 -9.32 1.47
C PHE A 410 -2.73 -10.18 0.32
N CYS A 411 -2.10 -11.30 0.65
CA CYS A 411 -1.80 -12.39 -0.28
C CYS A 411 -2.31 -13.69 0.34
N ASN A 412 -3.00 -14.47 -0.48
CA ASN A 412 -3.41 -15.84 -0.16
C ASN A 412 -3.13 -16.71 -1.39
N GLU A 413 -1.89 -17.17 -1.52
CA GLU A 413 -1.40 -17.95 -2.66
C GLU A 413 -0.50 -19.08 -2.18
N ARG A 414 -0.62 -20.27 -2.77
CA ARG A 414 0.24 -21.43 -2.46
C ARG A 414 0.34 -21.74 -0.95
N ASP A 415 -0.79 -21.65 -0.25
CA ASP A 415 -0.92 -21.83 1.21
C ASP A 415 -0.15 -20.81 2.07
N GLU A 416 0.19 -19.65 1.50
CA GLU A 416 0.74 -18.51 2.22
C GLU A 416 -0.35 -17.48 2.51
N GLU A 417 -0.65 -17.28 3.78
CA GLU A 417 -1.55 -16.23 4.27
C GLU A 417 -0.72 -15.04 4.78
N ILE A 418 -0.77 -13.94 4.04
CA ILE A 418 0.07 -12.77 4.28
C ILE A 418 -0.79 -11.52 4.30
N LEU A 419 -0.55 -10.66 5.29
CA LEU A 419 -1.18 -9.36 5.43
C LEU A 419 -0.14 -8.26 5.16
N VAL A 420 -0.51 -7.25 4.38
CA VAL A 420 0.36 -6.15 3.97
C VAL A 420 -0.17 -4.84 4.54
N TYR A 421 0.57 -4.22 5.44
CA TYR A 421 0.21 -2.97 6.11
C TYR A 421 1.10 -1.81 5.67
N GLU A 422 0.68 -0.60 6.01
CA GLU A 422 1.59 0.55 6.01
C GLU A 422 2.78 0.28 6.94
N PHE A 423 3.98 0.68 6.52
CA PHE A 423 5.15 0.65 7.40
C PHE A 423 5.10 1.83 8.38
N VAL A 424 5.24 1.54 9.67
CA VAL A 424 5.22 2.52 10.75
C VAL A 424 6.63 2.60 11.36
N PRO A 425 7.38 3.70 11.16
CA PRO A 425 8.84 3.71 11.27
C PRO A 425 9.40 3.62 12.70
N ASN A 426 8.70 4.11 13.72
CA ASN A 426 9.20 4.15 15.10
C ASN A 426 8.80 2.91 15.92
N SER A 427 8.61 1.73 15.29
CA SER A 427 8.31 0.47 15.98
C SER A 427 7.12 0.58 16.96
N SER A 428 7.02 -0.35 17.92
CA SER A 428 6.01 -0.37 18.98
C SER A 428 6.42 0.39 20.25
N LEU A 429 5.42 0.83 21.01
CA LEU A 429 5.55 1.67 22.20
C LEU A 429 6.39 1.01 23.31
N ASP A 430 6.27 -0.31 23.48
CA ASP A 430 7.05 -1.10 24.44
C ASP A 430 8.57 -0.96 24.26
N HIS A 431 9.04 -0.81 23.01
CA HIS A 431 10.44 -0.53 22.70
C HIS A 431 10.91 0.85 23.16
N PHE A 432 10.00 1.76 23.51
CA PHE A 432 10.32 3.08 24.04
C PHE A 432 10.11 3.14 25.55
N ILE A 433 8.95 2.68 26.04
CA ILE A 433 8.59 2.83 27.47
C ILE A 433 9.38 1.90 28.41
N PHE A 434 10.01 0.84 27.90
CA PHE A 434 10.76 -0.11 28.74
C PHE A 434 12.27 -0.08 28.48
N ASP A 435 12.73 0.71 27.50
CA ASP A 435 14.13 0.94 27.22
C ASP A 435 14.55 2.27 27.84
N GLU A 436 15.54 2.26 28.74
CA GLU A 436 15.88 3.44 29.54
C GLU A 436 16.33 4.64 28.69
N GLU A 437 17.07 4.41 27.60
CA GLU A 437 17.56 5.47 26.72
C GLU A 437 16.44 6.03 25.84
N LYS A 438 15.64 5.17 25.23
CA LYS A 438 14.51 5.60 24.38
C LYS A 438 13.38 6.23 25.20
N ARG A 439 13.20 5.81 26.45
CA ARG A 439 12.19 6.37 27.36
C ARG A 439 12.39 7.86 27.61
N LYS A 440 13.64 8.34 27.56
CA LYS A 440 13.96 9.78 27.65
C LYS A 440 13.40 10.60 26.48
N LEU A 441 13.12 9.96 25.35
CA LEU A 441 12.49 10.60 24.18
C LEU A 441 10.98 10.80 24.38
N LEU A 442 10.38 10.11 25.34
CA LEU A 442 8.96 10.21 25.66
C LEU A 442 8.74 11.28 26.74
N THR A 443 8.80 12.55 26.33
CA THR A 443 8.39 13.67 27.18
C THR A 443 6.93 13.52 27.61
N TRP A 444 6.50 14.30 28.61
CA TRP A 444 5.11 14.27 29.06
C TRP A 444 4.12 14.52 27.92
N GLU A 445 4.39 15.53 27.07
CA GLU A 445 3.53 15.89 25.95
C GLU A 445 3.40 14.73 24.95
N VAL A 446 4.50 14.03 24.68
CA VAL A 446 4.50 12.86 23.79
C VAL A 446 3.70 11.71 24.42
N ARG A 447 3.87 11.44 25.72
CA ARG A 447 3.11 10.40 26.42
C ARG A 447 1.62 10.71 26.45
N PHE A 448 1.24 11.96 26.76
CA PHE A 448 -0.15 12.40 26.75
C PHE A 448 -0.77 12.25 25.35
N LYS A 449 -0.06 12.69 24.31
CA LYS A 449 -0.46 12.54 22.91
C LYS A 449 -0.66 11.07 22.53
N ILE A 450 0.18 10.17 23.02
CA ILE A 450 0.04 8.72 22.83
C ILE A 450 -1.21 8.20 23.53
N ILE A 451 -1.42 8.57 24.81
CA ILE A 451 -2.60 8.16 25.58
C ILE A 451 -3.89 8.61 24.90
N GLU A 452 -3.96 9.88 24.51
CA GLU A 452 -5.11 10.46 23.82
C GLU A 452 -5.36 9.77 22.47
N GLY A 453 -4.31 9.57 21.67
CA GLY A 453 -4.42 8.92 20.37
C GLY A 453 -4.90 7.47 20.45
N VAL A 454 -4.40 6.70 21.43
CA VAL A 454 -4.89 5.33 21.68
C VAL A 454 -6.37 5.35 22.10
N ALA A 455 -6.75 6.27 23.01
CA ALA A 455 -8.13 6.39 23.42
C ALA A 455 -9.05 6.75 22.25
N ARG A 456 -8.64 7.65 21.36
CA ARG A 456 -9.38 8.00 20.13
C ARG A 456 -9.51 6.81 19.18
N GLY A 457 -8.45 6.00 19.04
CA GLY A 457 -8.50 4.76 18.28
C GLY A 457 -9.55 3.79 18.81
N LEU A 458 -9.67 3.64 20.13
CA LEU A 458 -10.66 2.77 20.75
C LEU A 458 -12.09 3.32 20.67
N VAL A 459 -12.29 4.64 20.83
CA VAL A 459 -13.59 5.27 20.58
C VAL A 459 -14.07 4.96 19.17
N TYR A 460 -13.18 5.09 18.19
CA TYR A 460 -13.53 4.75 16.82
C TYR A 460 -13.97 3.28 16.68
N LEU A 461 -13.27 2.33 17.30
CA LEU A 461 -13.64 0.91 17.24
C LEU A 461 -14.94 0.58 17.99
N HIS A 462 -15.22 1.27 19.09
CA HIS A 462 -16.33 0.93 19.98
C HIS A 462 -17.63 1.66 19.67
N GLU A 463 -17.53 2.87 19.09
CA GLU A 463 -18.62 3.84 19.04
C GLU A 463 -18.80 4.49 17.65
N ASP A 464 -17.72 4.88 16.94
CA ASP A 464 -17.84 5.64 15.68
C ASP A 464 -17.79 4.80 14.40
N SER A 465 -17.29 3.56 14.44
CA SER A 465 -17.23 2.68 13.28
C SER A 465 -18.61 2.13 12.91
N GLN A 466 -18.80 1.74 11.65
CA GLN A 466 -20.07 1.18 11.15
C GLN A 466 -20.53 -0.05 11.92
N LEU A 467 -19.56 -0.83 12.40
CA LEU A 467 -19.77 -2.03 13.20
C LEU A 467 -18.94 -1.89 14.46
N LYS A 468 -19.44 -2.38 15.59
CA LYS A 468 -18.72 -2.32 16.85
C LYS A 468 -17.64 -3.40 16.87
N ILE A 469 -16.41 -3.04 17.20
CA ILE A 469 -15.25 -3.93 17.15
C ILE A 469 -14.56 -3.94 18.50
N ILE A 470 -14.38 -5.13 19.07
CA ILE A 470 -13.63 -5.33 20.31
C ILE A 470 -12.26 -5.90 19.97
N HIS A 471 -11.18 -5.20 20.33
CA HIS A 471 -9.81 -5.49 19.94
C HIS A 471 -9.25 -6.76 20.60
N ARG A 472 -9.52 -6.97 21.89
CA ARG A 472 -9.16 -8.16 22.72
C ARG A 472 -7.67 -8.39 23.01
N ASP A 473 -6.74 -7.84 22.24
CA ASP A 473 -5.29 -7.90 22.54
C ASP A 473 -4.60 -6.53 22.56
N LEU A 474 -5.21 -5.53 23.22
CA LEU A 474 -4.58 -4.22 23.38
C LEU A 474 -3.45 -4.28 24.42
N LYS A 475 -2.24 -3.87 24.03
CA LYS A 475 -1.03 -3.84 24.86
C LYS A 475 0.01 -2.89 24.25
N ALA A 476 1.05 -2.54 25.00
CA ALA A 476 2.10 -1.62 24.53
C ALA A 476 2.79 -2.10 23.24
N SER A 477 3.03 -3.41 23.06
CA SER A 477 3.64 -3.94 21.83
C SER A 477 2.73 -3.85 20.59
N ASN A 478 1.44 -3.61 20.78
CA ASN A 478 0.44 -3.49 19.71
C ASN A 478 0.08 -2.01 19.43
N ILE A 479 0.84 -1.07 19.98
CA ILE A 479 0.73 0.36 19.70
C ILE A 479 1.99 0.78 18.95
N LEU A 480 1.88 0.99 17.64
CA LEU A 480 3.00 1.45 16.81
C LEU A 480 3.10 2.97 16.82
N LEU A 481 4.29 3.51 16.60
CA LEU A 481 4.56 4.95 16.57
C LEU A 481 5.00 5.39 15.17
N ASP A 482 4.30 6.38 14.59
CA ASP A 482 4.70 6.97 13.31
C ASP A 482 5.89 7.94 13.46
N ALA A 483 6.34 8.53 12.35
CA ALA A 483 7.51 9.40 12.32
C ALA A 483 7.39 10.61 13.27
N GLU A 484 6.17 11.08 13.52
CA GLU A 484 5.84 12.20 14.41
C GLU A 484 5.39 11.73 15.81
N MET A 485 5.70 10.48 16.18
CA MET A 485 5.36 9.86 17.46
C MET A 485 3.85 9.83 17.75
N ASN A 486 2.99 9.80 16.72
CA ASN A 486 1.57 9.52 16.91
C ASN A 486 1.34 8.01 17.06
N PRO A 487 0.42 7.58 17.93
CA PRO A 487 0.11 6.17 18.12
C PRO A 487 -0.81 5.64 17.01
N LYS A 488 -0.56 4.40 16.61
CA LYS A 488 -1.41 3.58 15.75
C LYS A 488 -1.64 2.21 16.40
N VAL A 489 -2.88 1.90 16.77
CA VAL A 489 -3.25 0.57 17.28
C VAL A 489 -3.17 -0.45 16.15
N ALA A 490 -2.53 -1.58 16.42
CA ALA A 490 -2.21 -2.64 15.48
C ALA A 490 -2.66 -4.01 16.02
N ASP A 491 -2.57 -5.04 15.16
CA ASP A 491 -2.77 -6.45 15.50
C ASP A 491 -4.21 -6.83 15.85
N PHE A 492 -5.06 -6.89 14.82
CA PHE A 492 -6.50 -7.18 14.94
C PHE A 492 -6.83 -8.66 14.84
N GLY A 493 -5.85 -9.56 14.92
CA GLY A 493 -6.06 -11.00 14.71
C GLY A 493 -7.03 -11.65 15.69
N THR A 494 -7.12 -11.10 16.91
CA THR A 494 -8.06 -11.56 17.94
C THR A 494 -9.35 -10.75 18.01
N ALA A 495 -9.48 -9.69 17.20
CA ALA A 495 -10.61 -8.78 17.28
C ALA A 495 -11.93 -9.47 16.91
N ARG A 496 -13.03 -8.97 17.48
CA ARG A 496 -14.38 -9.52 17.28
C ARG A 496 -15.34 -8.43 16.84
N LEU A 497 -16.09 -8.73 15.78
CA LEU A 497 -17.20 -7.91 15.30
C LEU A 497 -18.43 -8.14 16.17
N PHE A 498 -19.15 -7.07 16.49
CA PHE A 498 -20.43 -7.06 17.15
C PHE A 498 -21.43 -6.34 16.25
N ASP A 499 -22.64 -6.89 16.13
CA ASP A 499 -23.75 -6.16 15.54
C ASP A 499 -24.13 -4.97 16.44
N THR A 500 -24.74 -3.93 15.86
CA THR A 500 -24.97 -2.63 16.51
C THR A 500 -25.72 -2.74 17.85
N ASP A 501 -26.60 -3.74 17.99
CA ASP A 501 -27.42 -3.96 19.20
C ASP A 501 -26.74 -4.88 20.23
N GLU A 502 -25.67 -5.58 19.86
CA GLU A 502 -24.94 -6.46 20.77
C GLU A 502 -24.02 -5.65 21.69
N THR A 503 -24.25 -5.79 23.01
CA THR A 503 -23.43 -5.11 24.03
C THR A 503 -22.39 -6.03 24.66
N ARG A 504 -22.61 -7.34 24.57
CA ARG A 504 -21.84 -8.41 25.23
C ARG A 504 -21.93 -9.69 24.41
N ALA A 505 -20.85 -10.46 24.35
CA ALA A 505 -20.82 -11.78 23.74
C ALA A 505 -19.96 -12.72 24.58
N GLU A 506 -20.24 -14.02 24.52
CA GLU A 506 -19.45 -15.04 25.21
C GLU A 506 -18.56 -15.81 24.23
N THR A 507 -17.47 -16.36 24.72
CA THR A 507 -16.59 -17.27 23.96
C THR A 507 -16.03 -18.36 24.85
N LYS A 508 -15.94 -19.57 24.30
CA LYS A 508 -15.18 -20.68 24.93
C LYS A 508 -13.68 -20.61 24.62
N ARG A 509 -13.28 -19.79 23.64
CA ARG A 509 -11.89 -19.60 23.26
C ARG A 509 -11.38 -18.25 23.77
N ILE A 510 -10.52 -18.31 24.77
CA ILE A 510 -9.85 -17.13 25.34
C ILE A 510 -8.55 -16.92 24.57
N ALA A 511 -8.43 -15.75 23.96
CA ALA A 511 -7.24 -15.30 23.25
C ALA A 511 -6.87 -13.88 23.70
N GLY A 512 -5.59 -13.62 23.90
CA GLY A 512 -5.07 -12.35 24.39
C GLY A 512 -3.82 -12.53 25.25
N THR A 513 -3.24 -11.41 25.67
CA THR A 513 -2.01 -11.40 26.48
C THR A 513 -2.33 -11.33 27.98
N ARG A 514 -1.76 -12.26 28.75
CA ARG A 514 -1.94 -12.26 30.22
C ARG A 514 -1.46 -10.95 30.84
N GLY A 515 -2.19 -10.51 31.86
CA GLY A 515 -1.96 -9.22 32.51
C GLY A 515 -2.69 -8.04 31.87
N TYR A 516 -3.08 -8.14 30.59
CA TYR A 516 -3.90 -7.13 29.91
C TYR A 516 -5.37 -7.54 29.78
N MET A 517 -5.65 -8.84 29.91
CA MET A 517 -7.01 -9.39 29.83
C MET A 517 -7.84 -9.06 31.08
N ALA A 518 -9.09 -8.66 30.86
CA ALA A 518 -10.03 -8.35 31.93
C ALA A 518 -10.49 -9.59 32.71
N PRO A 519 -10.79 -9.50 34.02
CA PRO A 519 -11.17 -10.65 34.84
C PRO A 519 -12.41 -11.40 34.33
N GLU A 520 -13.47 -10.69 33.91
CA GLU A 520 -14.69 -11.30 33.39
C GLU A 520 -14.46 -12.05 32.08
N TYR A 521 -13.51 -11.57 31.27
CA TYR A 521 -13.12 -12.24 30.04
C TYR A 521 -12.33 -13.53 30.31
N ILE A 522 -11.40 -13.50 31.26
CA ILE A 522 -10.63 -14.70 31.64
C ILE A 522 -11.53 -15.75 32.31
N ASN A 523 -12.40 -15.32 33.22
CA ASN A 523 -13.16 -16.22 34.07
C ASN A 523 -14.42 -16.77 33.40
N CYS A 524 -15.15 -15.93 32.64
CA CYS A 524 -16.44 -16.27 32.06
C CYS A 524 -16.46 -16.15 30.52
N GLY A 525 -15.35 -15.78 29.88
CA GLY A 525 -15.31 -15.60 28.42
C GLY A 525 -16.16 -14.43 27.92
N GLU A 526 -16.53 -13.50 28.80
CA GLU A 526 -17.31 -12.31 28.44
C GLU A 526 -16.45 -11.34 27.63
N ILE A 527 -16.86 -11.06 26.40
CA ILE A 527 -16.26 -10.06 25.51
C ILE A 527 -17.18 -8.85 25.48
N SER A 528 -16.61 -7.67 25.74
CA SER A 528 -17.29 -6.40 25.58
C SER A 528 -16.28 -5.26 25.39
N ALA A 529 -16.76 -4.07 25.01
CA ALA A 529 -15.94 -2.85 24.99
C ALA A 529 -15.26 -2.59 26.35
N LYS A 530 -15.87 -3.00 27.46
CA LYS A 530 -15.29 -2.83 28.80
C LYS A 530 -14.06 -3.70 29.04
N SER A 531 -13.88 -4.77 28.28
CA SER A 531 -12.67 -5.61 28.35
C SER A 531 -11.48 -4.89 27.70
N ASP A 532 -11.68 -4.20 26.58
CA ASP A 532 -10.67 -3.32 25.98
C ASP A 532 -10.35 -2.09 26.86
N VAL A 533 -11.37 -1.53 27.54
CA VAL A 533 -11.16 -0.44 28.51
C VAL A 533 -10.22 -0.87 29.64
N TYR A 534 -10.35 -2.12 30.12
CA TYR A 534 -9.42 -2.66 31.11
C TYR A 534 -7.99 -2.73 30.57
N SER A 535 -7.81 -3.27 29.37
CA SER A 535 -6.50 -3.34 28.71
C SER A 535 -5.89 -1.95 28.49
N PHE A 536 -6.71 -0.96 28.12
CA PHE A 536 -6.29 0.44 28.02
C PHE A 536 -5.82 1.00 29.36
N GLY A 537 -6.53 0.69 30.45
CA GLY A 537 -6.13 1.08 31.80
C GLY A 537 -4.75 0.54 32.18
N VAL A 538 -4.46 -0.72 31.84
CA VAL A 538 -3.12 -1.32 32.04
C VAL A 538 -2.06 -0.56 31.24
N VAL A 539 -2.28 -0.37 29.94
CA VAL A 539 -1.35 0.38 29.06
C VAL A 539 -1.12 1.81 29.56
N LEU A 540 -2.17 2.50 30.02
CA LEU A 540 -2.07 3.84 30.58
C LEU A 540 -1.14 3.87 31.80
N LEU A 541 -1.27 2.90 32.71
CA LEU A 541 -0.38 2.79 33.87
C LEU A 541 1.05 2.45 33.47
N GLU A 542 1.26 1.65 32.42
CA GLU A 542 2.60 1.36 31.88
C GLU A 542 3.24 2.63 31.30
N ILE A 543 2.47 3.45 30.58
CA ILE A 543 2.96 4.73 30.03
C ILE A 543 3.34 5.70 31.16
N ILE A 544 2.56 5.78 32.23
CA ILE A 544 2.84 6.68 33.36
C ILE A 544 4.07 6.22 34.15
N SER A 545 4.21 4.92 34.37
CA SER A 545 5.28 4.36 35.20
C SER A 545 6.57 4.04 34.47
N GLY A 546 6.51 3.83 33.16
CA GLY A 546 7.61 3.28 32.37
C GLY A 546 8.05 1.88 32.84
N LYS A 547 7.15 1.11 33.46
CA LYS A 547 7.42 -0.23 33.97
C LYS A 547 6.48 -1.25 33.34
N ARG A 548 7.01 -2.44 33.03
CA ARG A 548 6.20 -3.55 32.50
C ARG A 548 5.24 -4.05 33.57
N ASN A 549 4.05 -4.46 33.16
CA ASN A 549 3.05 -5.03 34.04
C ASN A 549 3.56 -6.22 34.88
N ASN A 550 4.45 -7.05 34.34
CA ASN A 550 5.03 -8.20 35.03
C ASN A 550 6.19 -7.87 36.00
N SER A 551 6.62 -6.60 36.08
CA SER A 551 7.75 -6.19 36.95
C SER A 551 7.37 -6.04 38.42
N PHE A 552 6.10 -6.25 38.78
CA PHE A 552 5.56 -6.06 40.13
C PHE A 552 5.26 -7.41 40.79
N GLU A 553 6.32 -8.13 41.19
CA GLU A 553 6.37 -9.35 42.04
C GLU A 553 5.02 -10.07 42.28
N GLY A 554 4.39 -10.57 41.22
CA GLY A 554 3.16 -11.38 41.29
C GLY A 554 1.83 -10.61 41.46
N GLU A 555 1.84 -9.30 41.69
CA GLU A 555 0.62 -8.51 41.93
C GLU A 555 0.11 -7.73 40.71
N GLY A 556 0.99 -7.48 39.72
CA GLY A 556 0.66 -6.71 38.51
C GLY A 556 0.55 -5.19 38.75
N ILE A 557 0.65 -4.40 37.67
CA ILE A 557 0.71 -2.93 37.76
C ILE A 557 -0.55 -2.32 38.35
N ALA A 558 -1.72 -2.89 38.07
CA ALA A 558 -3.00 -2.41 38.58
C ALA A 558 -3.06 -2.50 40.12
N SER A 559 -2.69 -3.64 40.69
CA SER A 559 -2.67 -3.85 42.14
C SER A 559 -1.64 -2.98 42.83
N PHE A 560 -0.43 -2.89 42.28
CA PHE A 560 0.62 -2.02 42.81
C PHE A 560 0.17 -0.55 42.81
N THR A 561 -0.41 -0.08 41.71
CA THR A 561 -0.92 1.29 41.57
C THR A 561 -2.01 1.58 42.59
N TRP A 562 -2.96 0.65 42.78
CA TRP A 562 -4.03 0.82 43.76
C TRP A 562 -3.50 0.94 45.19
N LYS A 563 -2.52 0.12 45.60
CA LYS A 563 -1.91 0.22 46.93
C LYS A 563 -1.32 1.60 47.17
N ARG A 564 -0.54 2.11 46.22
CA ARG A 564 0.07 3.46 46.32
C ARG A 564 -0.96 4.57 46.32
N TRP A 565 -2.02 4.44 45.54
CA TRP A 565 -3.16 5.37 45.57
C TRP A 565 -3.85 5.38 46.93
N ALA A 566 -4.16 4.20 47.50
CA ALA A 566 -4.82 4.07 48.80
C ALA A 566 -3.94 4.54 49.97
N GLU A 567 -2.61 4.44 49.84
CA GLU A 567 -1.63 5.02 50.76
C GLU A 567 -1.55 6.55 50.68
N GLY A 568 -2.24 7.19 49.71
CA GLY A 568 -2.16 8.63 49.46
C GLY A 568 -0.84 9.05 48.80
N ARG A 569 -0.14 8.11 48.15
CA ARG A 569 1.18 8.31 47.53
C ARG A 569 1.23 7.96 46.03
N PRO A 570 0.32 8.51 45.20
CA PRO A 570 0.28 8.20 43.77
C PRO A 570 1.54 8.63 43.01
N GLU A 571 2.31 9.57 43.55
CA GLU A 571 3.57 10.06 42.97
C GLU A 571 4.64 8.97 42.81
N ILE A 572 4.60 7.91 43.63
CA ILE A 572 5.53 6.77 43.53
C ILE A 572 5.43 6.04 42.19
N ILE A 573 4.25 6.11 41.55
CA ILE A 573 3.98 5.41 40.30
C ILE A 573 4.60 6.16 39.12
N ILE A 574 4.81 7.47 39.25
CA ILE A 574 5.24 8.34 38.16
C ILE A 574 6.69 8.02 37.80
N ASP A 575 6.93 7.83 36.50
CA ASP A 575 8.26 7.65 35.95
C ASP A 575 9.17 8.83 36.37
N PRO A 576 10.38 8.57 36.91
CA PRO A 576 11.33 9.62 37.30
C PRO A 576 11.60 10.65 36.19
N PHE A 577 11.53 10.27 34.91
CA PHE A 577 11.71 11.19 33.78
C PHE A 577 10.52 12.15 33.56
N LEU A 578 9.42 11.99 34.30
CA LEU A 578 8.22 12.85 34.23
C LEU A 578 8.07 13.77 35.44
N VAL A 579 8.93 13.65 36.46
CA VAL A 579 8.76 14.30 37.78
C VAL A 579 8.76 15.83 37.73
N GLU A 580 9.33 16.44 36.68
CA GLU A 580 9.34 17.91 36.50
C GLU A 580 8.02 18.48 35.93
N ASN A 581 7.07 17.62 35.49
CA ASN A 581 5.81 18.03 34.86
C ASN A 581 4.63 18.04 35.86
N SER A 582 3.57 18.79 35.53
CA SER A 582 2.35 19.02 36.32
C SER A 582 1.80 17.77 37.03
N SER A 583 2.26 17.49 38.26
CA SER A 583 1.91 16.27 39.01
C SER A 583 0.40 16.04 39.11
N ASN A 584 -0.40 17.10 39.16
CA ASN A 584 -1.87 17.00 39.22
C ASN A 584 -2.49 16.36 37.98
N GLU A 585 -1.96 16.66 36.79
CA GLU A 585 -2.44 16.09 35.52
C GLU A 585 -2.10 14.59 35.44
N ILE A 586 -0.87 14.23 35.83
CA ILE A 586 -0.43 12.83 35.87
C ILE A 586 -1.22 12.03 36.90
N VAL A 587 -1.44 12.59 38.11
CA VAL A 587 -2.24 11.95 39.16
C VAL A 587 -3.69 11.74 38.71
N LYS A 588 -4.26 12.69 37.95
CA LYS A 588 -5.56 12.51 37.31
C LYS A 588 -5.56 11.36 36.31
N LEU A 589 -4.50 11.18 35.51
CA LEU A 589 -4.39 10.02 34.62
C LEU A 589 -4.23 8.69 35.38
N ILE A 590 -3.54 8.69 36.52
CA ILE A 590 -3.49 7.52 37.41
C ILE A 590 -4.91 7.17 37.89
N GLN A 591 -5.70 8.17 38.29
CA GLN A 591 -7.09 7.98 38.68
C GLN A 591 -7.93 7.37 37.55
N ILE A 592 -7.79 7.89 36.32
CA ILE A 592 -8.46 7.35 35.12
C ILE A 592 -8.03 5.90 34.87
N GLY A 593 -6.72 5.60 34.95
CA GLY A 593 -6.19 4.25 34.80
C GLY A 593 -6.82 3.28 35.80
N LEU A 594 -6.92 3.67 37.07
CA LEU A 594 -7.57 2.89 38.12
C LEU A 594 -9.08 2.68 37.87
N LEU A 595 -9.79 3.67 37.33
CA LEU A 595 -11.19 3.52 36.92
C LEU A 595 -11.35 2.56 35.73
N CYS A 596 -10.38 2.53 34.82
CA CYS A 596 -10.37 1.60 33.70
C CYS A 596 -10.14 0.15 34.14
N VAL A 597 -9.34 -0.10 35.18
CA VAL A 597 -9.00 -1.47 35.65
C VAL A 597 -9.89 -2.00 36.78
N GLN A 598 -11.10 -1.47 36.96
CA GLN A 598 -12.04 -1.95 37.98
C GLN A 598 -12.43 -3.41 37.76
N GLU A 599 -12.60 -4.19 38.84
CA GLU A 599 -13.02 -5.61 38.76
C GLU A 599 -14.37 -5.75 38.04
N ASN A 600 -15.37 -4.97 38.45
CA ASN A 600 -16.69 -4.99 37.82
C ASN A 600 -16.70 -4.14 36.53
N ALA A 601 -16.89 -4.78 35.39
CA ALA A 601 -16.95 -4.15 34.06
C ALA A 601 -17.97 -2.99 33.96
N THR A 602 -19.07 -3.04 34.72
CA THR A 602 -20.08 -1.96 34.74
C THR A 602 -19.57 -0.68 35.39
N LYS A 603 -18.55 -0.75 36.24
CA LYS A 603 -17.93 0.40 36.93
C LYS A 603 -16.82 1.06 36.12
N ARG A 604 -16.33 0.41 35.07
CA ARG A 604 -15.35 1.00 34.14
C ARG A 604 -16.03 2.10 33.31
N PRO A 605 -15.31 3.16 32.90
CA PRO A 605 -15.86 4.16 31.98
C PRO A 605 -16.09 3.61 30.57
N THR A 606 -16.75 4.40 29.71
CA THR A 606 -16.66 4.24 28.25
C THR A 606 -15.43 4.98 27.73
N MET A 607 -14.92 4.60 26.54
CA MET A 607 -13.77 5.31 25.97
C MET A 607 -14.12 6.75 25.62
N SER A 608 -15.36 7.06 25.24
CA SER A 608 -15.82 8.44 25.09
C SER A 608 -15.78 9.25 26.40
N SER A 609 -16.14 8.65 27.54
CA SER A 609 -15.97 9.31 28.84
C SER A 609 -14.50 9.58 29.15
N VAL A 610 -13.61 8.63 28.82
CA VAL A 610 -12.16 8.83 28.97
C VAL A 610 -11.69 10.02 28.12
N ILE A 611 -12.09 10.13 26.85
CA ILE A 611 -11.74 11.28 26.00
C ILE A 611 -12.22 12.61 26.59
N VAL A 612 -13.45 12.65 27.11
CA VAL A 612 -13.98 13.85 27.78
C VAL A 612 -13.14 14.23 29.00
N TRP A 613 -12.72 13.25 29.80
CA TRP A 613 -11.87 13.48 30.96
C TRP A 613 -10.46 13.92 30.59
N LEU A 614 -9.87 13.39 29.52
CA LEU A 614 -8.57 13.83 29.01
C LEU A 614 -8.60 15.29 28.55
N GLY A 615 -9.68 15.73 27.89
CA GLY A 615 -9.79 17.08 27.33
C GLY A 615 -10.27 18.18 28.29
N SER A 616 -10.63 17.85 29.54
CA SER A 616 -11.28 18.81 30.45
C SER A 616 -10.52 18.97 31.76
N GLU A 617 -10.08 20.19 32.08
CA GLU A 617 -9.37 20.48 33.33
C GLU A 617 -10.27 20.40 34.58
N ASN A 618 -11.55 20.76 34.45
CA ASN A 618 -12.47 21.01 35.58
C ASN A 618 -13.55 19.95 35.81
N ILE A 619 -13.40 18.73 35.29
CA ILE A 619 -14.38 17.65 35.51
C ILE A 619 -14.06 16.89 36.80
N THR A 620 -15.06 16.76 37.68
CA THR A 620 -15.00 15.87 38.84
C THR A 620 -15.10 14.40 38.41
N ILE A 621 -13.99 13.68 38.58
CA ILE A 621 -13.90 12.24 38.28
C ILE A 621 -14.20 11.44 39.55
N ALA A 622 -14.94 10.33 39.41
CA ALA A 622 -15.25 9.45 40.54
C ALA A 622 -13.98 8.85 41.18
N LEU A 623 -14.01 8.63 42.50
CA LEU A 623 -12.91 7.93 43.18
C LEU A 623 -12.89 6.45 42.77
N PRO A 624 -11.71 5.90 42.40
CA PRO A 624 -11.57 4.49 42.06
C PRO A 624 -11.79 3.59 43.29
N ARG A 625 -12.21 2.34 43.05
CA ARG A 625 -12.24 1.27 44.06
C ARG A 625 -11.13 0.25 43.79
N ALA A 626 -10.93 -0.69 44.71
CA ALA A 626 -9.91 -1.73 44.55
C ALA A 626 -10.10 -2.51 43.23
N PRO A 627 -9.03 -2.69 42.41
CA PRO A 627 -9.06 -3.54 41.23
C PRO A 627 -9.08 -5.02 41.62
N ALA A 628 -9.39 -5.89 40.65
CA ALA A 628 -9.38 -7.33 40.88
C ALA A 628 -7.96 -7.80 41.24
N PHE A 629 -7.78 -8.41 42.42
CA PHE A 629 -6.52 -9.04 42.78
C PHE A 629 -6.29 -10.25 41.89
N THR A 630 -5.13 -10.33 41.22
CA THR A 630 -4.67 -11.52 40.50
C THR A 630 -4.23 -12.60 41.50
N MET A 631 -5.17 -13.07 42.31
CA MET A 631 -5.13 -14.38 42.92
C MET A 631 -6.34 -15.10 42.37
N ILE A 632 -6.14 -16.29 41.82
CA ILE A 632 -7.22 -17.20 41.39
C ILE A 632 -8.17 -17.34 42.58
N LYS A 633 -9.27 -16.59 42.58
CA LYS A 633 -10.40 -16.91 43.44
C LYS A 633 -10.99 -18.19 42.87
N SER A 634 -11.21 -19.17 43.76
CA SER A 634 -12.09 -20.30 43.48
C SER A 634 -13.39 -19.79 42.84
N PRO A 635 -14.00 -20.54 41.92
CA PRO A 635 -15.14 -20.08 41.14
C PRO A 635 -16.19 -19.49 42.09
N SER A 636 -16.56 -18.23 41.89
CA SER A 636 -17.77 -17.69 42.51
C SER A 636 -18.96 -18.48 41.96
N GLU A 637 -19.90 -18.86 42.83
CA GLU A 637 -21.08 -19.69 42.53
C GLU A 637 -21.97 -19.15 41.38
N ASP A 638 -21.76 -17.90 40.93
CA ASP A 638 -22.51 -17.26 39.84
C ASP A 638 -22.04 -17.59 38.41
N CYS A 639 -20.91 -18.26 38.21
CA CYS A 639 -20.43 -18.64 36.87
C CYS A 639 -20.14 -20.15 36.84
N THR A 640 -21.11 -20.97 36.41
CA THR A 640 -20.95 -22.41 36.24
C THR A 640 -19.88 -22.70 35.20
N MET A 641 -18.65 -22.96 35.65
CA MET A 641 -17.52 -23.28 34.78
C MET A 641 -17.73 -24.62 34.07
N SER A 642 -17.85 -24.60 32.74
CA SER A 642 -17.55 -25.77 31.92
C SER A 642 -16.03 -25.87 31.76
N MET A 643 -15.45 -27.00 32.16
CA MET A 643 -14.03 -27.35 32.07
C MET A 643 -13.46 -27.48 30.62
N SER A 644 -13.97 -26.73 29.65
CA SER A 644 -13.62 -26.89 28.22
C SER A 644 -13.23 -25.61 27.49
N ASN A 645 -12.71 -24.60 28.19
CA ASN A 645 -12.20 -23.40 27.53
C ASN A 645 -10.80 -23.63 26.95
N VAL A 646 -10.64 -23.33 25.66
CA VAL A 646 -9.34 -23.39 24.96
C VAL A 646 -8.63 -22.06 25.17
N PHE A 647 -7.44 -22.10 25.77
CA PHE A 647 -6.64 -20.91 26.09
C PHE A 647 -5.51 -20.76 25.07
N THR A 648 -5.55 -19.69 24.28
CA THR A 648 -4.46 -19.29 23.38
C THR A 648 -3.78 -18.08 24.01
N GLU A 649 -2.73 -18.32 24.81
CA GLU A 649 -1.96 -17.25 25.46
C GLU A 649 -1.00 -16.60 24.45
N LEU A 650 -1.09 -15.28 24.31
CA LEU A 650 -0.17 -14.52 23.47
C LEU A 650 0.99 -14.02 24.29
N SER A 651 2.21 -14.26 23.80
CA SER A 651 3.42 -13.77 24.44
C SER A 651 3.46 -12.23 24.33
N SER A 652 3.59 -11.59 25.48
CA SER A 652 4.21 -10.27 25.59
C SER A 652 5.70 -10.44 25.33
N ARG A 653 6.22 -9.76 24.31
CA ARG A 653 7.64 -9.79 23.94
C ARG A 653 8.52 -9.07 24.95
#